data_AF-F1YL79-F1
#
_entry.id   AF-F1YL79-F1
#
_cell.length_a   1.000
_cell.length_b   1.000
_cell.length_c   1.000
_cell.angle_alpha   90.00
_cell.angle_beta   90.00
_cell.angle_gamma   90.00
#
_symmetry.space_group_name_H-M   'P 1'
#
loop_
_entity.id
_entity.type
_entity.pdbx_description
1 polymer ?
#
loop_
_entity_poly.entity_id
_entity_poly.type
_entity_poly.pdbx_seq_one_letter_code
_entity_poly.pdbx_strand_id
1 'polypeptide(L)'
;MLSAVAVLVWLTVGVAPIARADPSSPTAYATLGLTEVTPSTVTSSSGDTVTVRGRIVNTAGRSISDVDVRLQRGNAVTESYQLRSSLTSPSAQFGVTSSTTRVTGTLRAGKSVDFAITVPVSGAGGLGLTSSGVYPLMVDVTGTPHDSGTVSIADSRTLLPVLSLPADRARARDYVDPASGSPGVPLLGRDGSIAPNTTSPAAFTMIWPLAASPQEAAGVLGGGTSKLRLISDSLGHSLQPDGRLGMALQALESLAGVDGTASDQAPTTAGGPPSDDPVRDSVCLAVDPDLISTVKSMADGYAITEDPADPEAPTHDGQGAATAASWLHDLTQVASRMCVTALPYAQAGLDSLRTINDADLAKRAVLSPYDAVDALLGVKTVRGLTVPATGTLTSDGRDLLTELGVQSAAIASTSLVPLDADRAPDSGTPSGRYRSQGVRLQSYDVAVSAALGGAGLTPVVPAIMPNWQQPNLSSESAVSRRQTAAAALAFPMLDAPPAQPNGESGDADLPTTGRSSFVMPPTYWSPTVQDAQALRDTAALMLSSGTARPVPLSTVIDEMPAANATARLETPGDIQPDAAAGYPITQTDGETVRQRLDRIDHLQAALVGNADTVTTPAEYMAPLRDDLLRAVSSASTTDNSVARGQRDERLTAVGATLTNMQQGVSLLDPSGRYTLASERSPLLLVVRNTLALPIRVRLDIDAPSSLEVGDVGTVEIPAAGTRQLQIPTHATSSEPATVHISLVTSSDVPLSTPVELSVYANAYGKPLFWITIGAAAILILLTARRLWHRFRGEPDPADEDRPEPDEDDLEQATLSYQYRLAAERAAEEVFESDPAGETGRRDGAPNDGAPNSDGPTDSGASDSGERA
;
A
#
# COMPACT_ATOMS: atom_id res chain seq x y z
N MET A 1 21.07 29.80 -70.32
CA MET A 1 19.93 29.18 -71.04
C MET A 1 19.70 27.82 -70.39
N LEU A 2 18.78 27.73 -69.43
CA LEU A 2 17.38 27.28 -69.61
C LEU A 2 17.34 25.74 -69.85
N SER A 3 16.68 24.88 -69.08
CA SER A 3 15.72 24.99 -67.99
C SER A 3 15.64 23.65 -67.25
N ALA A 4 15.25 23.72 -65.97
CA ALA A 4 14.86 22.59 -65.14
C ALA A 4 13.60 21.86 -65.65
N VAL A 5 13.53 20.55 -65.44
CA VAL A 5 12.27 19.81 -65.31
C VAL A 5 12.33 19.04 -64.00
N ALA A 6 11.62 19.58 -63.02
CA ALA A 6 11.28 18.93 -61.76
C ALA A 6 10.24 17.84 -62.04
N VAL A 7 10.54 16.59 -61.68
CA VAL A 7 9.54 15.53 -61.60
C VAL A 7 8.97 15.53 -60.19
N LEU A 8 7.73 16.00 -60.11
CA LEU A 8 6.88 16.07 -58.93
C LEU A 8 6.46 14.64 -58.54
N VAL A 9 7.16 14.02 -57.58
CA VAL A 9 6.69 12.79 -56.93
C VAL A 9 5.60 13.18 -55.94
N TRP A 10 4.34 12.95 -56.32
CA TRP A 10 3.22 12.98 -55.39
C TRP A 10 3.41 11.86 -54.36
N LEU A 11 3.75 12.24 -53.12
CA LEU A 11 3.50 11.42 -51.95
C LEU A 11 1.98 11.32 -51.75
N THR A 12 1.39 10.21 -52.17
CA THR A 12 0.13 9.74 -51.63
C THR A 12 0.36 9.29 -50.19
N VAL A 13 0.29 10.23 -49.24
CA VAL A 13 0.03 9.91 -47.84
C VAL A 13 -1.37 9.35 -47.81
N GLY A 14 -1.47 8.02 -47.80
CA GLY A 14 -2.71 7.32 -47.49
C GLY A 14 -3.05 7.61 -46.03
N VAL A 15 -3.79 8.70 -45.79
CA VAL A 15 -4.52 8.89 -44.55
C VAL A 15 -5.60 7.82 -44.55
N ALA A 16 -5.30 6.66 -43.96
CA ALA A 16 -6.34 5.73 -43.59
C ALA A 16 -7.29 6.49 -42.66
N PRO A 17 -8.61 6.50 -42.92
CA PRO A 17 -9.55 7.09 -41.98
C PRO A 17 -9.41 6.29 -40.68
N ILE A 18 -8.83 6.93 -39.66
CA ILE A 18 -8.99 6.49 -38.28
C ILE A 18 -10.49 6.67 -38.04
N ALA A 19 -11.23 5.58 -38.19
CA ALA A 19 -12.59 5.46 -37.71
C ALA A 19 -12.50 5.61 -36.19
N ARG A 20 -12.64 6.85 -35.70
CA ARG A 20 -13.08 7.08 -34.33
C ARG A 20 -14.38 6.30 -34.21
N ALA A 21 -14.39 5.30 -33.34
CA ALA A 21 -15.64 4.72 -32.86
C ALA A 21 -16.47 5.89 -32.32
N ASP A 22 -17.62 6.14 -32.92
CA ASP A 22 -18.58 7.12 -32.41
C ASP A 22 -18.94 6.72 -30.97
N PRO A 23 -18.71 7.59 -29.97
CA PRO A 23 -19.14 7.32 -28.62
C PRO A 23 -20.67 7.51 -28.56
N SER A 24 -21.36 6.52 -27.98
CA SER A 24 -22.80 6.48 -27.69
C SER A 24 -23.73 6.32 -28.90
N SER A 25 -24.61 5.32 -28.89
CA SER A 25 -25.86 5.40 -29.66
C SER A 25 -26.67 6.60 -29.13
N PRO A 26 -26.87 7.67 -29.91
CA PRO A 26 -27.38 8.94 -29.39
C PRO A 26 -28.91 8.98 -29.46
N THR A 27 -29.60 8.05 -28.79
CA THR A 27 -31.01 8.13 -28.36
C THR A 27 -31.48 6.80 -27.72
N ALA A 28 -30.92 6.43 -26.56
CA ALA A 28 -31.60 5.43 -25.72
C ALA A 28 -32.90 6.05 -25.18
N TYR A 29 -34.04 5.64 -25.73
CA TYR A 29 -35.35 6.13 -25.31
C TYR A 29 -35.77 5.56 -23.96
N ALA A 30 -35.18 4.43 -23.56
CA ALA A 30 -35.44 3.76 -22.29
C ALA A 30 -34.15 3.15 -21.73
N THR A 31 -34.16 2.82 -20.43
CA THR A 31 -33.20 1.91 -19.81
C THR A 31 -33.85 0.56 -19.56
N LEU A 32 -33.06 -0.50 -19.65
CA LEU A 32 -33.48 -1.89 -19.44
C LEU A 32 -32.58 -2.53 -18.38
N GLY A 33 -33.19 -3.03 -17.30
CA GLY A 33 -32.50 -3.83 -16.29
C GLY A 33 -33.11 -5.22 -16.18
N LEU A 34 -32.28 -6.26 -16.27
CA LEU A 34 -32.72 -7.63 -16.03
C LEU A 34 -32.83 -7.88 -14.53
N THR A 35 -33.85 -8.63 -14.13
CA THR A 35 -34.08 -9.04 -12.74
C THR A 35 -34.01 -10.56 -12.56
N GLU A 36 -34.15 -11.33 -13.63
CA GLU A 36 -34.08 -12.79 -13.59
C GLU A 36 -33.74 -13.38 -14.96
N VAL A 37 -32.94 -14.45 -14.98
CA VAL A 37 -32.73 -15.33 -16.14
C VAL A 37 -32.84 -16.78 -15.64
N THR A 38 -33.87 -17.49 -16.09
CA THR A 38 -34.20 -18.84 -15.58
C THR A 38 -34.45 -19.81 -16.73
N PRO A 39 -33.78 -20.97 -16.77
CA PRO A 39 -32.69 -21.36 -15.89
C PRO A 39 -31.43 -20.51 -16.13
N SER A 40 -30.56 -20.41 -15.12
CA SER A 40 -29.24 -19.77 -15.27
C SER A 40 -28.28 -20.59 -16.12
N THR A 41 -28.47 -21.92 -16.18
CA THR A 41 -27.78 -22.85 -17.09
C THR A 41 -28.80 -23.82 -17.67
N VAL A 42 -28.82 -23.97 -19.00
CA VAL A 42 -29.70 -24.97 -19.65
C VAL A 42 -29.12 -26.36 -19.45
N THR A 43 -29.96 -27.28 -18.99
CA THR A 43 -29.64 -28.70 -18.79
C THR A 43 -30.76 -29.57 -19.38
N SER A 44 -30.52 -30.87 -19.52
CA SER A 44 -31.56 -31.83 -19.89
C SER A 44 -32.73 -31.87 -18.89
N SER A 45 -32.51 -31.45 -17.65
CA SER A 45 -33.50 -31.40 -16.57
C SER A 45 -34.13 -30.03 -16.31
N SER A 46 -33.62 -28.94 -16.91
CA SER A 46 -34.08 -27.57 -16.59
C SER A 46 -35.42 -27.19 -17.23
N GLY A 47 -36.00 -28.07 -18.05
CA GLY A 47 -37.16 -27.77 -18.89
C GLY A 47 -36.78 -27.27 -20.28
N ASP A 48 -37.78 -27.10 -21.15
CA ASP A 48 -37.65 -26.77 -22.57
C ASP A 48 -37.79 -25.27 -22.88
N THR A 49 -37.78 -24.40 -21.87
CA THR A 49 -37.93 -22.95 -22.02
C THR A 49 -36.92 -22.15 -21.21
N VAL A 50 -36.57 -20.97 -21.71
CA VAL A 50 -35.83 -19.92 -20.99
C VAL A 50 -36.77 -18.74 -20.74
N THR A 51 -36.89 -18.35 -19.48
CA THR A 51 -37.65 -17.18 -19.03
C THR A 51 -36.70 -16.06 -18.62
N VAL A 52 -36.91 -14.86 -19.16
CA VAL A 52 -36.19 -13.65 -18.77
C VAL A 52 -37.17 -12.63 -18.23
N ARG A 53 -36.84 -12.05 -17.07
CA ARG A 53 -37.60 -10.95 -16.46
C ARG A 53 -36.75 -9.71 -16.32
N GLY A 54 -37.41 -8.56 -16.33
CA GLY A 54 -36.74 -7.30 -16.09
C GLY A 54 -37.69 -6.13 -16.02
N ARG A 55 -37.11 -4.94 -15.97
CA ARG A 55 -37.79 -3.66 -15.88
C ARG A 55 -37.31 -2.74 -17.00
N ILE A 56 -38.28 -2.14 -17.68
CA ILE A 56 -38.06 -1.10 -18.68
C ILE A 56 -38.44 0.24 -18.05
N VAL A 57 -37.58 1.26 -18.16
CA VAL A 57 -37.87 2.62 -17.68
C VAL A 57 -37.79 3.58 -18.86
N ASN A 58 -38.87 4.29 -19.14
CA ASN A 58 -38.86 5.31 -20.18
C ASN A 58 -38.11 6.54 -19.68
N THR A 59 -36.92 6.78 -20.23
CA THR A 59 -36.07 7.92 -19.95
C THR A 59 -36.26 9.05 -20.96
N ALA A 60 -37.02 8.83 -22.04
CA ALA A 60 -37.41 9.88 -22.95
C ALA A 60 -38.38 10.86 -22.28
N GLY A 61 -38.29 12.14 -22.67
CA GLY A 61 -39.20 13.20 -22.20
C GLY A 61 -40.65 13.07 -22.71
N ARG A 62 -41.00 11.98 -23.39
CA ARG A 62 -42.30 11.75 -24.05
C ARG A 62 -42.75 10.30 -23.89
N SER A 63 -44.03 10.02 -24.13
CA SER A 63 -44.56 8.64 -24.10
C SER A 63 -44.07 7.80 -25.28
N ILE A 64 -43.85 6.52 -25.03
CA ILE A 64 -43.52 5.51 -26.03
C ILE A 64 -44.71 4.55 -26.16
N SER A 65 -45.19 4.32 -27.37
CA SER A 65 -46.30 3.39 -27.65
C SER A 65 -45.80 2.03 -28.11
N ASP A 66 -46.66 1.01 -28.03
CA ASP A 66 -46.42 -0.35 -28.56
C ASP A 66 -45.07 -0.94 -28.10
N VAL A 67 -44.87 -0.96 -26.78
CA VAL A 67 -43.65 -1.48 -26.17
C VAL A 67 -43.71 -2.99 -26.16
N ASP A 68 -42.84 -3.58 -26.95
CA ASP A 68 -42.76 -5.00 -27.23
C ASP A 68 -41.34 -5.51 -26.92
N VAL A 69 -41.22 -6.75 -26.43
CA VAL A 69 -39.94 -7.39 -26.06
C VAL A 69 -39.75 -8.68 -26.83
N ARG A 70 -38.50 -8.97 -27.21
CA ARG A 70 -38.09 -10.25 -27.80
C ARG A 70 -36.72 -10.69 -27.29
N LEU A 71 -36.45 -12.00 -27.33
CA LEU A 71 -35.11 -12.54 -27.12
C LEU A 71 -34.44 -12.78 -28.46
N GLN A 72 -33.15 -12.48 -28.51
CA GLN A 72 -32.28 -12.82 -29.63
C GLN A 72 -31.04 -13.55 -29.13
N ARG A 73 -30.53 -14.49 -29.91
CA ARG A 73 -29.37 -15.31 -29.58
C ARG A 73 -28.30 -15.22 -30.66
N GLY A 74 -27.10 -14.84 -30.26
CA GLY A 74 -25.88 -14.85 -31.09
C GLY A 74 -25.28 -16.26 -31.19
N ASN A 75 -24.26 -16.40 -32.03
CA ASN A 75 -23.55 -17.67 -32.19
C ASN A 75 -22.84 -18.09 -30.90
N ALA A 76 -22.61 -19.40 -30.73
CA ALA A 76 -21.85 -19.91 -29.59
C ALA A 76 -20.47 -19.24 -29.53
N VAL A 77 -20.04 -18.92 -28.32
CA VAL A 77 -18.68 -18.48 -28.03
C VAL A 77 -17.74 -19.66 -28.25
N THR A 78 -16.69 -19.45 -29.04
CA THR A 78 -15.65 -20.44 -29.37
C THR A 78 -14.27 -20.03 -28.88
N GLU A 79 -14.11 -18.78 -28.44
CA GLU A 79 -12.86 -18.26 -27.90
C GLU A 79 -13.16 -17.33 -26.72
N SER A 80 -12.33 -17.38 -25.67
CA SER A 80 -12.67 -16.71 -24.42
C SER A 80 -12.80 -15.19 -24.52
N TYR A 81 -12.05 -14.52 -25.41
CA TYR A 81 -12.18 -13.08 -25.61
C TYR A 81 -13.62 -12.68 -26.02
N GLN A 82 -14.38 -13.59 -26.63
CA GLN A 82 -15.76 -13.38 -27.03
C GLN A 82 -16.73 -13.35 -25.84
N LEU A 83 -16.33 -13.82 -24.64
CA LEU A 83 -17.12 -13.70 -23.41
C LEU A 83 -17.48 -12.24 -23.09
N ARG A 84 -16.69 -11.28 -23.56
CA ARG A 84 -16.99 -9.85 -23.47
C ARG A 84 -17.28 -9.20 -24.82
N SER A 85 -16.47 -9.45 -25.86
CA SER A 85 -16.65 -8.76 -27.15
C SER A 85 -17.96 -9.13 -27.87
N SER A 86 -18.51 -10.34 -27.65
CA SER A 86 -19.81 -10.70 -28.22
C SER A 86 -20.96 -9.86 -27.64
N LEU A 87 -20.84 -9.41 -26.39
CA LEU A 87 -21.83 -8.56 -25.73
C LEU A 87 -21.77 -7.12 -26.21
N THR A 88 -20.67 -6.67 -26.82
CA THR A 88 -20.57 -5.33 -27.44
C THR A 88 -20.87 -5.34 -28.94
N SER A 89 -21.09 -6.53 -29.51
CA SER A 89 -21.30 -6.69 -30.95
C SER A 89 -22.61 -6.07 -31.45
N PRO A 90 -22.69 -5.63 -32.73
CA PRO A 90 -23.93 -5.10 -33.30
C PRO A 90 -25.09 -6.11 -33.20
N SER A 91 -26.32 -5.61 -33.05
CA SER A 91 -27.54 -6.43 -32.94
C SER A 91 -27.72 -7.41 -34.11
N ALA A 92 -27.22 -7.07 -35.31
CA ALA A 92 -27.24 -7.96 -36.47
C ALA A 92 -26.48 -9.30 -36.25
N GLN A 93 -25.56 -9.37 -35.28
CA GLN A 93 -24.87 -10.61 -34.93
C GLN A 93 -25.73 -11.55 -34.05
N PHE A 94 -26.87 -11.08 -33.53
CA PHE A 94 -27.85 -11.87 -32.80
C PHE A 94 -28.92 -12.43 -33.76
N GLY A 95 -28.48 -13.26 -34.71
CA GLY A 95 -29.30 -13.66 -35.86
C GLY A 95 -30.51 -14.55 -35.56
N VAL A 96 -30.57 -15.22 -34.40
CA VAL A 96 -31.73 -16.05 -34.02
C VAL A 96 -32.67 -15.22 -33.17
N THR A 97 -33.90 -15.01 -33.65
CA THR A 97 -34.89 -14.14 -33.00
C THR A 97 -36.12 -14.94 -32.58
N SER A 98 -36.55 -14.74 -31.34
CA SER A 98 -37.79 -15.31 -30.80
C SER A 98 -39.03 -14.58 -31.33
N SER A 99 -40.22 -15.14 -31.07
CA SER A 99 -41.45 -14.37 -31.19
C SER A 99 -41.45 -13.16 -30.24
N THR A 100 -42.10 -12.08 -30.66
CA THR A 100 -42.24 -10.83 -29.90
C THR A 100 -43.42 -10.93 -28.92
N THR A 101 -43.25 -10.39 -27.72
CA THR A 101 -44.28 -10.31 -26.67
C THR A 101 -44.60 -8.85 -26.35
N ARG A 102 -45.89 -8.49 -26.36
CA ARG A 102 -46.32 -7.14 -25.98
C ARG A 102 -46.26 -6.94 -24.47
N VAL A 103 -45.56 -5.90 -24.03
CA VAL A 103 -45.43 -5.54 -22.61
C VAL A 103 -46.49 -4.51 -22.22
N THR A 104 -46.62 -3.43 -22.99
CA THR A 104 -47.63 -2.40 -22.75
C THR A 104 -47.96 -1.63 -24.03
N GLY A 105 -49.21 -1.18 -24.15
CA GLY A 105 -49.62 -0.31 -25.26
C GLY A 105 -49.05 1.11 -25.15
N THR A 106 -48.76 1.61 -23.96
CA THR A 106 -48.15 2.93 -23.76
C THR A 106 -47.35 2.99 -22.46
N LEU A 107 -46.13 3.51 -22.56
CA LEU A 107 -45.23 3.79 -21.43
C LEU A 107 -44.98 5.30 -21.35
N ARG A 108 -45.54 5.95 -20.32
CA ARG A 108 -45.40 7.40 -20.12
C ARG A 108 -43.94 7.77 -19.75
N ALA A 109 -43.56 9.02 -20.02
CA ALA A 109 -42.25 9.56 -19.66
C ALA A 109 -41.96 9.37 -18.16
N GLY A 110 -40.77 8.89 -17.82
CA GLY A 110 -40.32 8.62 -16.45
C GLY A 110 -41.04 7.47 -15.75
N LYS A 111 -41.90 6.71 -16.43
CA LYS A 111 -42.57 5.52 -15.86
C LYS A 111 -41.85 4.24 -16.24
N SER A 112 -41.99 3.25 -15.38
CA SER A 112 -41.44 1.91 -15.57
C SER A 112 -42.53 0.86 -15.77
N VAL A 113 -42.19 -0.23 -16.44
CA VAL A 113 -43.02 -1.42 -16.60
C VAL A 113 -42.14 -2.66 -16.46
N ASP A 114 -42.64 -3.66 -15.74
CA ASP A 114 -41.97 -4.96 -15.62
C ASP A 114 -42.41 -5.87 -16.77
N PHE A 115 -41.52 -6.73 -17.25
CA PHE A 115 -41.81 -7.71 -18.28
C PHE A 115 -41.35 -9.10 -17.87
N ALA A 116 -41.97 -10.11 -18.50
CA ALA A 116 -41.51 -11.49 -18.48
C ALA A 116 -41.71 -12.08 -19.87
N ILE A 117 -40.65 -12.65 -20.45
CA ILE A 117 -40.69 -13.33 -21.74
C ILE A 117 -40.20 -14.77 -21.55
N THR A 118 -40.94 -15.74 -22.08
CA THR A 118 -40.60 -17.17 -22.02
C THR A 118 -40.46 -17.70 -23.44
N VAL A 119 -39.31 -18.27 -23.76
CA VAL A 119 -38.94 -18.69 -25.11
C VAL A 119 -38.47 -20.15 -25.09
N PRO A 120 -38.94 -21.00 -26.02
CA PRO A 120 -38.44 -22.37 -26.14
C PRO A 120 -36.92 -22.42 -26.38
N VAL A 121 -36.24 -23.39 -25.76
CA VAL A 121 -34.80 -23.65 -25.93
C VAL A 121 -34.49 -24.02 -27.39
N SER A 122 -35.34 -24.82 -28.02
CA SER A 122 -35.23 -25.27 -29.41
C SER A 122 -36.53 -25.07 -30.20
N GLY A 123 -36.48 -25.31 -31.51
CA GLY A 123 -37.64 -25.20 -32.40
C GLY A 123 -37.88 -23.81 -32.99
N ALA A 124 -38.87 -23.72 -33.87
CA ALA A 124 -39.21 -22.48 -34.57
C ALA A 124 -39.76 -21.42 -33.60
N GLY A 125 -39.22 -20.19 -33.67
CA GLY A 125 -39.57 -19.11 -32.74
C GLY A 125 -38.93 -19.22 -31.35
N GLY A 126 -38.10 -20.24 -31.12
CA GLY A 126 -37.28 -20.43 -29.93
C GLY A 126 -35.86 -19.85 -30.07
N LEU A 127 -34.96 -20.23 -29.15
CA LEU A 127 -33.55 -19.85 -29.16
C LEU A 127 -32.70 -20.67 -30.14
N GLY A 128 -33.24 -21.74 -30.73
CA GLY A 128 -32.54 -22.54 -31.74
C GLY A 128 -31.28 -23.22 -31.22
N LEU A 129 -31.24 -23.58 -29.93
CA LEU A 129 -30.09 -24.24 -29.31
C LEU A 129 -30.01 -25.70 -29.78
N THR A 130 -28.84 -26.10 -30.29
CA THR A 130 -28.59 -27.41 -30.90
C THR A 130 -27.42 -28.18 -30.29
N SER A 131 -26.55 -27.52 -29.53
CA SER A 131 -25.39 -28.12 -28.85
C SER A 131 -25.16 -27.48 -27.48
N SER A 132 -24.29 -28.08 -26.68
CA SER A 132 -23.70 -27.43 -25.51
C SER A 132 -22.80 -26.27 -25.91
N GLY A 133 -22.54 -25.35 -24.98
CA GLY A 133 -21.68 -24.18 -25.17
C GLY A 133 -22.19 -22.96 -24.43
N VAL A 134 -21.54 -21.81 -24.65
CA VAL A 134 -21.96 -20.52 -24.08
C VAL A 134 -22.50 -19.64 -25.20
N TYR A 135 -23.72 -19.12 -25.05
CA TYR A 135 -24.40 -18.36 -26.10
C TYR A 135 -24.69 -16.91 -25.67
N PRO A 136 -24.32 -15.89 -26.46
CA PRO A 136 -24.76 -14.53 -26.24
C PRO A 136 -26.28 -14.40 -26.40
N LEU A 137 -26.91 -13.81 -25.40
CA LEU A 137 -28.35 -13.55 -25.35
C LEU A 137 -28.57 -12.04 -25.27
N MET A 138 -29.47 -11.52 -26.10
CA MET A 138 -29.90 -10.13 -26.09
C MET A 138 -31.42 -10.06 -25.87
N VAL A 139 -31.82 -9.27 -24.89
CA VAL A 139 -33.20 -8.81 -24.71
C VAL A 139 -33.32 -7.49 -25.48
N ASP A 140 -34.07 -7.50 -26.56
CA ASP A 140 -34.32 -6.32 -27.38
C ASP A 140 -35.73 -5.79 -27.10
N VAL A 141 -35.82 -4.50 -26.75
CA VAL A 141 -37.07 -3.81 -26.52
C VAL A 141 -37.33 -2.88 -27.70
N THR A 142 -38.44 -3.09 -28.38
CA THR A 142 -38.90 -2.21 -29.45
C THR A 142 -40.09 -1.38 -28.99
N GLY A 143 -40.19 -0.16 -29.50
CA GLY A 143 -41.33 0.71 -29.25
C GLY A 143 -41.43 1.80 -30.30
N THR A 144 -42.52 2.57 -30.22
CA THR A 144 -42.83 3.67 -31.15
C THR A 144 -42.84 5.00 -30.38
N PRO A 145 -41.69 5.69 -30.25
CA PRO A 145 -41.64 7.04 -29.69
C PRO A 145 -42.44 8.04 -30.54
N HIS A 146 -42.98 9.09 -29.91
CA HIS A 146 -43.70 10.16 -30.60
C HIS A 146 -42.84 10.75 -31.72
N ASP A 147 -43.36 10.76 -32.96
CA ASP A 147 -42.70 11.23 -34.19
C ASP A 147 -41.63 10.32 -34.80
N SER A 148 -41.54 9.06 -34.35
CA SER A 148 -40.68 8.04 -34.94
C SER A 148 -41.46 6.76 -35.27
N GLY A 149 -40.97 5.97 -36.23
CA GLY A 149 -41.48 4.62 -36.46
C GLY A 149 -41.11 3.68 -35.30
N THR A 150 -41.48 2.40 -35.41
CA THR A 150 -41.04 1.39 -34.44
C THR A 150 -39.52 1.21 -34.54
N VAL A 151 -38.83 1.43 -33.42
CA VAL A 151 -37.37 1.35 -33.29
C VAL A 151 -37.00 0.52 -32.05
N SER A 152 -35.75 0.03 -32.00
CA SER A 152 -35.20 -0.49 -30.74
C SER A 152 -35.00 0.68 -29.78
N ILE A 153 -35.63 0.61 -28.61
CA ILE A 153 -35.64 1.68 -27.60
C ILE A 153 -34.67 1.42 -26.44
N ALA A 154 -34.34 0.15 -26.20
CA ALA A 154 -33.38 -0.31 -25.21
C ALA A 154 -33.01 -1.77 -25.50
N ASP A 155 -31.79 -2.17 -25.14
CA ASP A 155 -31.37 -3.57 -25.14
C ASP A 155 -30.56 -3.91 -23.89
N SER A 156 -30.53 -5.19 -23.54
CA SER A 156 -29.69 -5.73 -22.46
C SER A 156 -29.16 -7.09 -22.86
N ARG A 157 -27.88 -7.32 -22.59
CA ARG A 157 -27.14 -8.48 -23.11
C ARG A 157 -26.53 -9.27 -21.97
N THR A 158 -26.45 -10.58 -22.12
CA THR A 158 -25.84 -11.51 -21.15
C THR A 158 -25.44 -12.80 -21.86
N LEU A 159 -24.88 -13.76 -21.14
CA LEU A 159 -24.50 -15.07 -21.66
C LEU A 159 -25.37 -16.18 -21.07
N LEU A 160 -25.75 -17.16 -21.90
CA LEU A 160 -26.48 -18.33 -21.48
C LEU A 160 -25.60 -19.58 -21.65
N PRO A 161 -25.11 -20.19 -20.55
CA PRO A 161 -24.43 -21.47 -20.61
C PRO A 161 -25.45 -22.60 -20.85
N VAL A 162 -25.07 -23.52 -21.73
CA VAL A 162 -25.84 -24.70 -22.10
C VAL A 162 -24.95 -25.91 -21.84
N LEU A 163 -25.23 -26.63 -20.76
CA LEU A 163 -24.49 -27.83 -20.38
C LEU A 163 -24.99 -29.06 -21.13
N SER A 164 -26.31 -29.17 -21.26
CA SER A 164 -27.02 -30.24 -21.96
C SER A 164 -28.34 -29.71 -22.48
N LEU A 165 -28.95 -30.41 -23.45
CA LEU A 165 -30.25 -30.03 -24.00
C LEU A 165 -31.33 -31.05 -23.62
N PRO A 166 -32.56 -30.58 -23.31
CA PRO A 166 -33.69 -31.46 -23.03
C PRO A 166 -34.11 -32.26 -24.27
N ALA A 167 -35.00 -33.24 -24.09
CA ALA A 167 -35.55 -34.03 -25.18
C ALA A 167 -36.22 -33.15 -26.25
N ASP A 168 -36.03 -33.47 -27.52
CA ASP A 168 -36.60 -32.72 -28.65
C ASP A 168 -36.91 -33.65 -29.82
N ARG A 169 -38.18 -33.66 -30.24
CA ARG A 169 -38.67 -34.57 -31.29
C ARG A 169 -38.06 -34.31 -32.67
N ALA A 170 -37.63 -33.08 -32.96
CA ALA A 170 -37.00 -32.77 -34.23
C ALA A 170 -35.57 -33.32 -34.25
N ARG A 171 -34.78 -33.07 -33.19
CA ARG A 171 -33.43 -33.64 -33.02
C ARG A 171 -33.44 -35.16 -32.93
N ALA A 172 -34.45 -35.76 -32.31
CA ALA A 172 -34.56 -37.22 -32.20
C ALA A 172 -34.59 -37.95 -33.57
N ARG A 173 -34.93 -37.24 -34.66
CA ARG A 173 -34.90 -37.79 -36.02
C ARG A 173 -33.50 -38.02 -36.55
N ASP A 174 -32.52 -37.29 -36.02
CA ASP A 174 -31.11 -37.38 -36.41
C ASP A 174 -30.36 -38.42 -35.56
N TYR A 175 -31.04 -39.09 -34.62
CA TYR A 175 -30.46 -40.14 -33.81
C TYR A 175 -30.14 -41.39 -34.66
N VAL A 176 -28.89 -41.81 -34.58
CA VAL A 176 -28.39 -43.04 -35.19
C VAL A 176 -27.98 -43.98 -34.06
N ASP A 177 -28.51 -45.21 -34.06
CA ASP A 177 -28.13 -46.22 -33.06
C ASP A 177 -26.63 -46.53 -33.19
N PRO A 178 -25.82 -46.35 -32.13
CA PRO A 178 -24.40 -46.67 -32.16
C PRO A 178 -24.09 -48.11 -32.60
N ALA A 179 -25.00 -49.06 -32.34
CA ALA A 179 -24.85 -50.45 -32.76
C ALA A 179 -24.93 -50.64 -34.30
N SER A 180 -25.44 -49.65 -35.03
CA SER A 180 -25.52 -49.70 -36.50
C SER A 180 -24.17 -49.51 -37.20
N GLY A 181 -23.13 -49.08 -36.48
CA GLY A 181 -21.81 -48.76 -37.06
C GLY A 181 -21.80 -47.54 -37.98
N SER A 182 -22.93 -46.83 -38.14
CA SER A 182 -23.01 -45.58 -38.88
C SER A 182 -22.64 -44.38 -37.98
N PRO A 183 -21.96 -43.35 -38.50
CA PRO A 183 -21.61 -42.18 -37.71
C PRO A 183 -22.88 -41.40 -37.34
N GLY A 184 -23.15 -41.28 -36.04
CA GLY A 184 -24.23 -40.47 -35.48
C GLY A 184 -23.75 -39.11 -34.97
N VAL A 185 -24.70 -38.23 -34.61
CA VAL A 185 -24.38 -36.99 -33.89
C VAL A 185 -23.86 -37.35 -32.48
N PRO A 186 -22.66 -36.90 -32.08
CA PRO A 186 -22.12 -37.19 -30.75
C PRO A 186 -23.04 -36.69 -29.65
N LEU A 187 -23.14 -37.43 -28.54
CA LEU A 187 -23.91 -37.10 -27.34
C LEU A 187 -25.44 -36.99 -27.53
N LEU A 188 -25.96 -37.26 -28.75
CA LEU A 188 -27.39 -37.25 -29.03
C LEU A 188 -28.07 -38.51 -28.49
N GLY A 189 -29.06 -38.31 -27.62
CA GLY A 189 -29.93 -39.35 -27.08
C GLY A 189 -31.06 -39.72 -28.04
N ARG A 190 -31.64 -40.91 -27.83
CA ARG A 190 -32.76 -41.45 -28.64
C ARG A 190 -34.01 -40.56 -28.62
N ASP A 191 -34.21 -39.81 -27.56
CA ASP A 191 -35.32 -38.86 -27.38
C ASP A 191 -34.97 -37.44 -27.88
N GLY A 192 -33.79 -37.26 -28.49
CA GLY A 192 -33.31 -35.97 -29.00
C GLY A 192 -32.68 -35.07 -27.95
N SER A 193 -32.47 -35.56 -26.72
CA SER A 193 -31.65 -34.87 -25.72
C SER A 193 -30.18 -34.84 -26.13
N ILE A 194 -29.42 -33.84 -25.67
CA ILE A 194 -27.96 -33.79 -25.84
C ILE A 194 -27.34 -33.92 -24.45
N ALA A 195 -26.53 -34.96 -24.25
CA ALA A 195 -25.81 -35.17 -23.00
C ALA A 195 -24.62 -34.19 -22.84
N PRO A 196 -24.18 -33.89 -21.60
CA PRO A 196 -22.95 -33.14 -21.37
C PRO A 196 -21.73 -33.80 -22.01
N ASN A 197 -20.77 -33.01 -22.47
CA ASN A 197 -19.51 -33.53 -22.98
C ASN A 197 -18.51 -33.79 -21.83
N THR A 198 -18.27 -35.06 -21.51
CA THR A 198 -17.35 -35.46 -20.42
C THR A 198 -16.06 -36.11 -20.91
N THR A 199 -15.73 -36.03 -22.21
CA THR A 199 -14.56 -36.75 -22.77
C THR A 199 -13.22 -36.19 -22.30
N SER A 200 -13.18 -34.95 -21.81
CA SER A 200 -11.97 -34.29 -21.29
C SER A 200 -12.36 -33.27 -20.23
N PRO A 201 -12.62 -33.69 -18.98
CA PRO A 201 -13.08 -32.77 -17.93
C PRO A 201 -12.01 -31.73 -17.60
N ALA A 202 -12.41 -30.46 -17.52
CA ALA A 202 -11.49 -29.38 -17.18
C ALA A 202 -11.00 -29.53 -15.74
N ALA A 203 -9.69 -29.39 -15.52
CA ALA A 203 -9.10 -29.29 -14.18
C ALA A 203 -9.47 -27.93 -13.55
N PHE A 204 -10.43 -27.92 -12.62
CA PHE A 204 -10.94 -26.70 -12.01
C PHE A 204 -10.19 -26.35 -10.72
N THR A 205 -9.62 -25.15 -10.68
CA THR A 205 -9.04 -24.50 -9.51
C THR A 205 -9.41 -23.03 -9.55
N MET A 206 -9.88 -22.46 -8.44
CA MET A 206 -10.20 -21.04 -8.34
C MET A 206 -9.49 -20.40 -7.16
N ILE A 207 -8.86 -19.25 -7.41
CA ILE A 207 -8.37 -18.38 -6.34
C ILE A 207 -9.48 -17.41 -5.95
N TRP A 208 -9.67 -17.20 -4.65
CA TRP A 208 -10.57 -16.20 -4.11
C TRP A 208 -9.76 -15.09 -3.45
N PRO A 209 -9.54 -13.93 -4.11
CA PRO A 209 -8.73 -12.87 -3.53
C PRO A 209 -9.50 -12.08 -2.45
N LEU A 210 -8.82 -11.77 -1.35
CA LEU A 210 -9.29 -10.90 -0.28
C LEU A 210 -8.23 -9.84 0.01
N ALA A 211 -8.39 -8.68 -0.63
CA ALA A 211 -7.44 -7.57 -0.57
C ALA A 211 -8.14 -6.21 -0.49
N ALA A 212 -7.38 -5.20 -0.04
CA ALA A 212 -7.79 -3.80 -0.06
C ALA A 212 -6.56 -2.92 -0.34
N SER A 213 -6.77 -1.79 -1.00
CA SER A 213 -5.70 -0.80 -1.17
C SER A 213 -5.21 -0.33 0.20
N PRO A 214 -3.90 -0.08 0.40
CA PRO A 214 -3.37 0.27 1.72
C PRO A 214 -4.05 1.49 2.35
N GLN A 215 -4.59 1.33 3.56
CA GLN A 215 -5.38 2.36 4.26
C GLN A 215 -4.64 3.03 5.42
N GLU A 216 -3.54 2.45 5.90
CA GLU A 216 -2.75 3.05 6.99
C GLU A 216 -2.09 4.33 6.51
N ALA A 217 -2.22 5.40 7.30
CA ALA A 217 -1.46 6.62 7.10
C ALA A 217 -0.01 6.38 7.51
N ALA A 218 0.93 6.81 6.68
CA ALA A 218 2.34 6.48 6.87
C ALA A 218 3.02 7.34 7.94
N GLY A 219 4.23 6.92 8.33
CA GLY A 219 5.08 7.67 9.25
C GLY A 219 4.78 7.45 10.72
N VAL A 220 4.00 6.42 11.05
CA VAL A 220 3.69 6.05 12.44
C VAL A 220 4.74 5.05 12.97
N LEU A 221 5.06 5.11 14.26
CA LEU A 221 5.99 4.18 14.92
C LEU A 221 5.24 3.05 15.63
N GLY A 222 5.86 1.86 15.67
CA GLY A 222 5.21 0.62 16.10
C GLY A 222 5.36 0.31 17.59
N GLY A 223 4.97 -0.90 17.99
CA GLY A 223 5.20 -1.37 19.37
C GLY A 223 4.33 -0.70 20.43
N GLY A 224 3.14 -0.23 20.06
CA GLY A 224 2.22 0.45 20.99
C GLY A 224 2.63 1.87 21.38
N THR A 225 3.63 2.47 20.71
CA THR A 225 4.06 3.84 20.98
C THR A 225 3.19 4.89 20.30
N SER A 226 2.31 4.48 19.40
CA SER A 226 1.37 5.35 18.69
C SER A 226 0.09 4.59 18.35
N LYS A 227 -1.04 5.30 18.32
CA LYS A 227 -2.32 4.73 17.88
C LYS A 227 -2.29 4.54 16.37
N LEU A 228 -2.93 3.47 15.87
CA LEU A 228 -3.12 3.26 14.43
C LEU A 228 -3.82 4.48 13.81
N ARG A 229 -3.27 4.99 12.70
CA ARG A 229 -3.84 6.08 11.89
C ARG A 229 -4.22 5.53 10.52
N LEU A 230 -5.44 5.82 10.07
CA LEU A 230 -5.90 5.52 8.70
C LEU A 230 -6.13 6.81 7.91
N ILE A 231 -6.05 6.71 6.59
CA ILE A 231 -6.35 7.82 5.66
C ILE A 231 -7.85 8.11 5.56
N SER A 232 -8.70 7.14 5.89
CA SER A 232 -10.16 7.28 5.85
C SER A 232 -10.85 6.15 6.62
N ASP A 233 -12.15 6.31 6.90
CA ASP A 233 -12.99 5.26 7.47
C ASP A 233 -13.51 4.26 6.41
N SER A 234 -13.02 4.33 5.16
CA SER A 234 -13.51 3.49 4.06
C SER A 234 -13.29 1.99 4.31
N LEU A 235 -12.21 1.62 5.01
CA LEU A 235 -11.98 0.23 5.40
C LEU A 235 -13.04 -0.25 6.39
N GLY A 236 -13.32 0.56 7.43
CA GLY A 236 -14.36 0.27 8.41
C GLY A 236 -15.72 0.03 7.75
N HIS A 237 -16.11 0.87 6.79
CA HIS A 237 -17.33 0.70 6.00
C HIS A 237 -17.25 -0.55 5.10
N SER A 238 -16.10 -0.83 4.50
CA SER A 238 -15.93 -2.01 3.64
C SER A 238 -16.07 -3.33 4.40
N LEU A 239 -15.75 -3.36 5.70
CA LEU A 239 -15.85 -4.54 6.57
C LEU A 239 -17.29 -4.79 7.07
N GLN A 240 -18.18 -3.79 6.97
CA GLN A 240 -19.59 -3.95 7.37
C GLN A 240 -20.29 -5.04 6.54
N PRO A 241 -21.37 -5.66 7.04
CA PRO A 241 -22.07 -6.73 6.33
C PRO A 241 -22.54 -6.38 4.91
N ASP A 242 -22.86 -5.11 4.65
CA ASP A 242 -23.24 -4.55 3.35
C ASP A 242 -22.08 -3.89 2.58
N GLY A 243 -20.89 -3.87 3.20
CA GLY A 243 -19.63 -3.44 2.59
C GLY A 243 -19.02 -4.50 1.67
N ARG A 244 -18.02 -4.09 0.89
CA ARG A 244 -17.33 -4.96 -0.08
C ARG A 244 -16.73 -6.21 0.56
N LEU A 245 -15.91 -6.03 1.61
CA LEU A 245 -15.20 -7.11 2.29
C LEU A 245 -16.13 -7.92 3.19
N GLY A 246 -17.17 -7.30 3.76
CA GLY A 246 -18.19 -8.02 4.53
C GLY A 246 -19.02 -8.97 3.66
N MET A 247 -19.47 -8.54 2.47
CA MET A 247 -20.16 -9.44 1.54
C MET A 247 -19.25 -10.50 0.93
N ALA A 248 -18.00 -10.16 0.62
CA ALA A 248 -17.02 -11.14 0.15
C ALA A 248 -16.75 -12.23 1.21
N LEU A 249 -16.74 -11.85 2.50
CA LEU A 249 -16.61 -12.81 3.60
C LEU A 249 -17.88 -13.66 3.78
N GLN A 250 -19.08 -13.07 3.76
CA GLN A 250 -20.34 -13.83 3.82
C GLN A 250 -20.47 -14.84 2.67
N ALA A 251 -20.01 -14.46 1.47
CA ALA A 251 -19.90 -15.37 0.35
C ALA A 251 -19.00 -16.58 0.67
N LEU A 252 -17.84 -16.34 1.28
CA LEU A 252 -16.91 -17.38 1.71
C LEU A 252 -17.45 -18.24 2.86
N GLU A 253 -18.18 -17.68 3.82
CA GLU A 253 -18.83 -18.42 4.91
C GLU A 253 -19.76 -19.50 4.34
N SER A 254 -20.56 -19.15 3.34
CA SER A 254 -21.45 -20.09 2.65
C SER A 254 -20.68 -21.20 1.92
N LEU A 255 -19.53 -20.88 1.33
CA LEU A 255 -18.67 -21.85 0.64
C LEU A 255 -17.91 -22.75 1.61
N ALA A 256 -17.48 -22.20 2.76
CA ALA A 256 -16.78 -22.93 3.82
C ALA A 256 -17.72 -23.77 4.70
N GLY A 257 -19.05 -23.58 4.57
CA GLY A 257 -20.06 -24.22 5.41
C GLY A 257 -20.02 -23.72 6.86
N VAL A 258 -19.69 -22.43 7.04
CA VAL A 258 -19.71 -21.73 8.33
C VAL A 258 -21.06 -21.02 8.43
N ASP A 259 -22.12 -21.75 8.79
CA ASP A 259 -23.43 -21.12 8.95
C ASP A 259 -23.51 -20.35 10.29
N GLY A 260 -23.77 -19.04 10.24
CA GLY A 260 -24.01 -18.17 11.41
C GLY A 260 -25.27 -18.48 12.24
N THR A 261 -25.91 -19.64 12.02
CA THR A 261 -27.05 -20.14 12.81
C THR A 261 -26.68 -21.35 13.68
N ALA A 262 -25.42 -21.79 13.66
CA ALA A 262 -24.91 -22.75 14.64
C ALA A 262 -24.80 -22.08 16.02
N SER A 263 -25.93 -21.98 16.71
CA SER A 263 -26.05 -21.66 18.13
C SER A 263 -24.99 -22.41 18.94
N ASP A 264 -24.21 -21.69 19.76
CA ASP A 264 -23.48 -22.05 21.00
C ASP A 264 -23.47 -23.53 21.46
N GLN A 265 -23.22 -24.45 20.55
CA GLN A 265 -22.79 -25.80 20.86
C GLN A 265 -21.29 -25.79 20.66
N ALA A 266 -20.59 -25.75 21.80
CA ALA A 266 -19.17 -26.07 21.90
C ALA A 266 -18.86 -27.22 20.93
N PRO A 267 -17.72 -27.17 20.21
CA PRO A 267 -17.36 -28.19 19.23
C PRO A 267 -17.44 -29.55 19.92
N THR A 268 -18.53 -30.28 19.69
CA THR A 268 -18.62 -31.65 20.16
C THR A 268 -17.48 -32.35 19.46
N THR A 269 -16.67 -33.04 20.26
CA THR A 269 -15.54 -33.88 19.89
C THR A 269 -15.97 -35.08 19.03
N ALA A 270 -16.59 -34.78 17.89
CA ALA A 270 -16.82 -35.67 16.78
C ALA A 270 -16.13 -35.02 15.58
N GLY A 271 -14.81 -35.17 15.54
CA GLY A 271 -13.99 -34.95 14.35
C GLY A 271 -14.37 -35.97 13.27
N GLY A 272 -15.54 -35.78 12.66
CA GLY A 272 -15.78 -36.29 11.32
C GLY A 272 -14.94 -35.47 10.34
N PRO A 273 -14.39 -36.08 9.27
CA PRO A 273 -13.79 -35.31 8.19
C PRO A 273 -14.81 -34.26 7.72
N PRO A 274 -14.36 -33.05 7.34
CA PRO A 274 -15.24 -32.08 6.71
C PRO A 274 -15.97 -32.79 5.56
N SER A 275 -17.28 -32.60 5.42
CA SER A 275 -18.03 -33.18 4.31
C SER A 275 -17.29 -32.86 3.00
N ASP A 276 -17.03 -33.87 2.17
CA ASP A 276 -16.38 -33.71 0.87
C ASP A 276 -17.24 -32.75 0.01
N ASP A 277 -16.80 -31.49 -0.13
CA ASP A 277 -17.41 -30.51 -1.04
C ASP A 277 -16.38 -30.23 -2.15
N PRO A 278 -16.54 -30.82 -3.35
CA PRO A 278 -15.57 -30.69 -4.41
C PRO A 278 -15.43 -29.23 -4.91
N VAL A 279 -16.44 -28.38 -4.70
CA VAL A 279 -16.31 -26.94 -5.01
C VAL A 279 -15.36 -26.31 -4.00
N ARG A 280 -15.58 -26.52 -2.70
CA ARG A 280 -14.71 -25.98 -1.64
C ARG A 280 -13.26 -26.44 -1.83
N ASP A 281 -13.05 -27.70 -2.17
CA ASP A 281 -11.70 -28.29 -2.34
C ASP A 281 -10.96 -27.74 -3.58
N SER A 282 -11.69 -27.18 -4.54
CA SER A 282 -11.14 -26.50 -5.72
C SER A 282 -10.88 -25.00 -5.53
N VAL A 283 -11.34 -24.41 -4.42
CA VAL A 283 -11.22 -22.97 -4.14
C VAL A 283 -10.17 -22.72 -3.07
N CYS A 284 -9.26 -21.77 -3.31
CA CYS A 284 -8.28 -21.33 -2.31
C CYS A 284 -8.38 -19.83 -2.05
N LEU A 285 -8.54 -19.45 -0.77
CA LEU A 285 -8.57 -18.07 -0.30
C LEU A 285 -7.16 -17.45 -0.37
N ALA A 286 -6.99 -16.40 -1.16
CA ALA A 286 -5.74 -15.64 -1.23
C ALA A 286 -5.87 -14.32 -0.46
N VAL A 287 -5.16 -14.22 0.66
CA VAL A 287 -5.29 -13.09 1.60
C VAL A 287 -4.11 -12.13 1.44
N ASP A 288 -4.40 -10.84 1.36
CA ASP A 288 -3.37 -9.81 1.51
C ASP A 288 -2.99 -9.67 3.00
N PRO A 289 -1.73 -9.96 3.39
CA PRO A 289 -1.28 -9.80 4.78
C PRO A 289 -1.44 -8.37 5.30
N ASP A 290 -1.35 -7.36 4.42
CA ASP A 290 -1.51 -5.95 4.75
C ASP A 290 -2.95 -5.63 5.21
N LEU A 291 -3.94 -6.23 4.55
CA LEU A 291 -5.34 -6.09 4.94
C LEU A 291 -5.56 -6.64 6.34
N ILE A 292 -5.14 -7.88 6.60
CA ILE A 292 -5.42 -8.54 7.89
C ILE A 292 -4.59 -7.96 9.04
N SER A 293 -3.38 -7.46 8.79
CA SER A 293 -2.59 -6.76 9.80
C SER A 293 -3.25 -5.43 10.19
N THR A 294 -3.71 -4.65 9.20
CA THR A 294 -4.44 -3.40 9.44
C THR A 294 -5.75 -3.66 10.16
N VAL A 295 -6.55 -4.65 9.74
CA VAL A 295 -7.83 -4.99 10.40
C VAL A 295 -7.63 -5.44 11.85
N LYS A 296 -6.58 -6.24 12.12
CA LYS A 296 -6.23 -6.62 13.50
C LYS A 296 -5.94 -5.38 14.35
N SER A 297 -5.13 -4.46 13.85
CA SER A 297 -4.81 -3.21 14.55
C SER A 297 -6.05 -2.30 14.70
N MET A 298 -6.98 -2.31 13.74
CA MET A 298 -8.26 -1.59 13.85
C MET A 298 -9.14 -2.13 14.98
N ALA A 299 -9.09 -3.44 15.26
CA ALA A 299 -9.90 -4.06 16.31
C ALA A 299 -9.58 -3.50 17.71
N ASP A 300 -8.36 -3.01 17.92
CA ASP A 300 -7.92 -2.35 19.16
C ASP A 300 -8.30 -0.85 19.20
N GLY A 301 -8.86 -0.32 18.12
CA GLY A 301 -9.21 1.09 17.94
C GLY A 301 -8.19 1.87 17.12
N TYR A 302 -8.68 2.81 16.31
CA TYR A 302 -7.85 3.59 15.39
C TYR A 302 -8.37 5.03 15.25
N ALA A 303 -7.57 5.89 14.63
CA ALA A 303 -7.90 7.28 14.33
C ALA A 303 -7.77 7.55 12.83
N ILE A 304 -8.45 8.60 12.35
CA ILE A 304 -8.40 9.05 10.96
C ILE A 304 -7.62 10.36 10.92
N THR A 305 -6.63 10.44 10.04
CA THR A 305 -5.82 11.65 9.85
C THR A 305 -6.52 12.66 8.95
N GLU A 306 -6.39 13.95 9.27
CA GLU A 306 -6.84 15.04 8.39
C GLU A 306 -5.86 15.30 7.24
N ASP A 307 -4.58 14.95 7.41
CA ASP A 307 -3.53 15.02 6.38
C ASP A 307 -2.70 13.71 6.39
N PRO A 308 -2.74 12.89 5.34
CA PRO A 308 -1.93 11.67 5.23
C PRO A 308 -0.42 11.88 5.07
N ALA A 309 0.03 13.07 4.63
CA ALA A 309 1.44 13.36 4.40
C ALA A 309 2.15 13.86 5.68
N ASP A 310 1.39 14.33 6.67
CA ASP A 310 1.90 14.81 7.95
C ASP A 310 1.61 13.79 9.08
N PRO A 311 2.64 13.09 9.60
CA PRO A 311 2.49 12.09 10.65
C PRO A 311 2.09 12.68 12.01
N GLU A 312 2.10 14.00 12.18
CA GLU A 312 1.66 14.72 13.39
C GLU A 312 0.32 15.45 13.20
N ALA A 313 -0.30 15.34 12.02
CA ALA A 313 -1.57 16.02 11.73
C ALA A 313 -2.67 15.66 12.73
N PRO A 314 -3.65 16.57 12.97
CA PRO A 314 -4.82 16.28 13.78
C PRO A 314 -5.55 15.01 13.31
N THR A 315 -6.17 14.34 14.28
CA THR A 315 -6.93 13.12 14.02
C THR A 315 -8.28 13.15 14.74
N HIS A 316 -9.21 12.36 14.24
CA HIS A 316 -10.47 12.05 14.93
C HIS A 316 -10.66 10.53 15.04
N ASP A 317 -11.47 10.08 15.98
CA ASP A 317 -11.67 8.64 16.20
C ASP A 317 -12.40 7.96 15.04
N GLY A 318 -11.88 6.81 14.62
CA GLY A 318 -12.54 5.95 13.64
C GLY A 318 -13.65 5.11 14.26
N GLN A 319 -14.64 4.72 13.44
CA GLN A 319 -15.87 4.08 13.94
C GLN A 319 -15.91 2.55 13.72
N GLY A 320 -14.92 1.97 13.05
CA GLY A 320 -14.96 0.59 12.56
C GLY A 320 -14.37 -0.50 13.48
N ALA A 321 -13.94 -0.19 14.70
CA ALA A 321 -13.19 -1.13 15.53
C ALA A 321 -13.96 -2.42 15.87
N ALA A 322 -15.22 -2.30 16.30
CA ALA A 322 -16.06 -3.45 16.61
C ALA A 322 -16.34 -4.31 15.35
N THR A 323 -16.57 -3.67 14.20
CA THR A 323 -16.75 -4.35 12.92
C THR A 323 -15.49 -5.09 12.50
N ALA A 324 -14.30 -4.50 12.68
CA ALA A 324 -13.03 -5.12 12.39
C ALA A 324 -12.79 -6.38 13.26
N ALA A 325 -13.09 -6.30 14.56
CA ALA A 325 -13.00 -7.44 15.47
C ALA A 325 -13.91 -8.61 15.05
N SER A 326 -15.18 -8.33 14.73
CA SER A 326 -16.12 -9.35 14.26
C SER A 326 -15.66 -9.96 12.94
N TRP A 327 -15.34 -9.11 11.96
CA TRP A 327 -14.93 -9.57 10.63
C TRP A 327 -13.67 -10.45 10.68
N LEU A 328 -12.69 -10.11 11.52
CA LEU A 328 -11.47 -10.92 11.67
C LEU A 328 -11.76 -12.26 12.35
N HIS A 329 -12.68 -12.28 13.32
CA HIS A 329 -13.15 -13.52 13.94
C HIS A 329 -13.79 -14.45 12.91
N ASP A 330 -14.70 -13.91 12.10
CA ASP A 330 -15.42 -14.64 11.05
C ASP A 330 -14.46 -15.16 9.96
N LEU A 331 -13.50 -14.32 9.53
CA LEU A 331 -12.45 -14.71 8.60
C LEU A 331 -11.60 -15.88 9.14
N THR A 332 -11.27 -15.86 10.43
CA THR A 332 -10.51 -16.94 11.08
C THR A 332 -11.29 -18.27 11.03
N GLN A 333 -12.60 -18.24 11.24
CA GLN A 333 -13.45 -19.42 11.12
C GLN A 333 -13.46 -19.98 9.68
N VAL A 334 -13.63 -19.12 8.69
CA VAL A 334 -13.59 -19.48 7.26
C VAL A 334 -12.23 -20.08 6.89
N ALA A 335 -11.14 -19.40 7.24
CA ALA A 335 -9.77 -19.80 6.94
C ALA A 335 -9.43 -21.20 7.50
N SER A 336 -10.00 -21.57 8.65
CA SER A 336 -9.78 -22.88 9.27
C SER A 336 -10.39 -24.07 8.50
N ARG A 337 -11.30 -23.82 7.54
CA ARG A 337 -12.09 -24.85 6.84
C ARG A 337 -11.78 -24.99 5.36
N MET A 338 -10.89 -24.16 4.80
CA MET A 338 -10.58 -24.17 3.37
C MET A 338 -9.11 -23.87 3.10
N CYS A 339 -8.69 -24.03 1.85
CA CYS A 339 -7.34 -23.68 1.44
C CYS A 339 -7.09 -22.17 1.61
N VAL A 340 -5.95 -21.81 2.18
CA VAL A 340 -5.49 -20.41 2.30
C VAL A 340 -4.11 -20.27 1.67
N THR A 341 -3.87 -19.18 0.95
CA THR A 341 -2.56 -18.74 0.44
C THR A 341 -2.40 -17.24 0.70
N ALA A 342 -1.19 -16.71 0.53
CA ALA A 342 -0.89 -15.30 0.72
C ALA A 342 -0.67 -14.59 -0.61
N LEU A 343 -1.19 -13.37 -0.73
CA LEU A 343 -0.82 -12.43 -1.78
C LEU A 343 0.47 -11.68 -1.39
N PRO A 344 1.21 -11.07 -2.34
CA PRO A 344 2.29 -10.16 -2.01
C PRO A 344 1.82 -9.06 -1.05
N TYR A 345 2.66 -8.72 -0.08
CA TYR A 345 2.33 -7.73 0.95
C TYR A 345 1.90 -6.40 0.32
N ALA A 346 0.71 -5.90 0.68
CA ALA A 346 0.16 -4.65 0.18
C ALA A 346 0.07 -4.58 -1.35
N GLN A 347 0.03 -5.73 -2.03
CA GLN A 347 0.09 -5.81 -3.49
C GLN A 347 1.34 -5.14 -4.10
N ALA A 348 2.47 -5.17 -3.39
CA ALA A 348 3.74 -4.58 -3.82
C ALA A 348 4.12 -5.01 -5.25
N GLY A 349 4.42 -4.03 -6.11
CA GLY A 349 4.78 -4.27 -7.51
C GLY A 349 6.16 -4.91 -7.64
N LEU A 350 6.23 -6.05 -8.35
CA LEU A 350 7.49 -6.80 -8.52
C LEU A 350 8.54 -5.97 -9.26
N ASP A 351 8.14 -5.23 -10.30
CA ASP A 351 9.04 -4.35 -11.06
C ASP A 351 9.55 -3.19 -10.18
N SER A 352 8.69 -2.61 -9.34
CA SER A 352 9.11 -1.59 -8.36
C SER A 352 10.14 -2.13 -7.37
N LEU A 353 9.94 -3.34 -6.84
CA LEU A 353 10.90 -3.99 -5.95
C LEU A 353 12.24 -4.26 -6.67
N ARG A 354 12.18 -4.63 -7.95
CA ARG A 354 13.36 -4.82 -8.78
C ARG A 354 14.12 -3.51 -9.05
N THR A 355 13.42 -2.39 -9.20
CA THR A 355 13.99 -1.03 -9.29
C THR A 355 14.65 -0.60 -7.98
N ILE A 356 14.04 -0.90 -6.83
CA ILE A 356 14.63 -0.62 -5.51
C ILE A 356 15.92 -1.43 -5.33
N ASN A 357 15.93 -2.70 -5.74
CA ASN A 357 17.07 -3.61 -5.63
C ASN A 357 17.54 -3.80 -4.17
N ASP A 358 16.58 -4.01 -3.26
CA ASP A 358 16.81 -4.37 -1.86
C ASP A 358 16.27 -5.78 -1.58
N ALA A 359 17.15 -6.70 -1.20
CA ALA A 359 16.80 -8.12 -1.08
C ALA A 359 15.88 -8.40 0.12
N ASP A 360 16.01 -7.67 1.22
CA ASP A 360 15.24 -7.93 2.43
C ASP A 360 13.83 -7.33 2.32
N LEU A 361 13.70 -6.16 1.68
CA LEU A 361 12.41 -5.60 1.28
C LEU A 361 11.68 -6.55 0.32
N ALA A 362 12.37 -7.10 -0.68
CA ALA A 362 11.79 -8.04 -1.63
C ALA A 362 11.32 -9.35 -0.95
N LYS A 363 12.11 -9.91 -0.02
CA LYS A 363 11.70 -11.07 0.79
C LYS A 363 10.50 -10.74 1.69
N ARG A 364 10.46 -9.55 2.27
CA ARG A 364 9.32 -9.07 3.08
C ARG A 364 8.05 -8.98 2.24
N ALA A 365 8.15 -8.53 1.00
CA ALA A 365 7.01 -8.42 0.10
C ALA A 365 6.49 -9.76 -0.43
N VAL A 366 7.37 -10.73 -0.71
CA VAL A 366 7.02 -11.95 -1.48
C VAL A 366 7.04 -13.23 -0.64
N LEU A 367 7.98 -13.37 0.31
CA LEU A 367 8.18 -14.61 1.08
C LEU A 367 7.59 -14.54 2.50
N SER A 368 7.74 -13.41 3.18
CA SER A 368 7.19 -13.20 4.53
C SER A 368 5.66 -13.17 4.62
N PRO A 369 4.87 -12.84 3.57
CA PRO A 369 3.41 -12.85 3.63
C PRO A 369 2.81 -14.15 4.14
N TYR A 370 3.39 -15.29 3.77
CA TYR A 370 2.87 -16.60 4.19
C TYR A 370 2.95 -16.79 5.71
N ASP A 371 4.08 -16.40 6.32
CA ASP A 371 4.25 -16.51 7.78
C ASP A 371 3.36 -15.51 8.52
N ALA A 372 3.14 -14.32 7.96
CA ALA A 372 2.22 -13.32 8.50
C ALA A 372 0.77 -13.82 8.50
N VAL A 373 0.30 -14.40 7.39
CA VAL A 373 -1.04 -14.98 7.28
C VAL A 373 -1.20 -16.18 8.22
N ASP A 374 -0.20 -17.07 8.29
CA ASP A 374 -0.21 -18.22 9.21
C ASP A 374 -0.35 -17.77 10.67
N ALA A 375 0.41 -16.76 11.08
CA ALA A 375 0.39 -16.24 12.45
C ALA A 375 -0.91 -15.48 12.79
N LEU A 376 -1.47 -14.72 11.84
CA LEU A 376 -2.64 -13.89 12.06
C LEU A 376 -3.96 -14.69 12.01
N LEU A 377 -4.06 -15.69 11.14
CA LEU A 377 -5.27 -16.51 10.98
C LEU A 377 -5.18 -17.88 11.66
N GLY A 378 -4.01 -18.28 12.16
CA GLY A 378 -3.83 -19.58 12.82
C GLY A 378 -3.94 -20.78 11.87
N VAL A 379 -3.53 -20.59 10.61
CA VAL A 379 -3.62 -21.61 9.54
C VAL A 379 -2.23 -21.97 9.02
N LYS A 380 -2.16 -22.97 8.13
CA LYS A 380 -0.98 -23.26 7.33
C LYS A 380 -1.28 -22.98 5.87
N THR A 381 -0.68 -21.91 5.36
CA THR A 381 -0.82 -21.47 3.98
C THR A 381 -0.23 -22.47 3.00
N VAL A 382 -0.88 -22.59 1.84
CA VAL A 382 -0.34 -23.22 0.63
C VAL A 382 0.66 -22.25 0.01
N ARG A 383 1.89 -22.71 -0.25
CA ARG A 383 3.00 -21.86 -0.70
C ARG A 383 3.55 -22.36 -2.03
N GLY A 384 4.25 -21.49 -2.75
CA GLY A 384 5.00 -21.86 -3.96
C GLY A 384 4.39 -21.39 -5.28
N LEU A 385 3.35 -20.57 -5.24
CA LEU A 385 2.78 -19.89 -6.41
C LEU A 385 2.54 -18.42 -6.07
N THR A 386 3.37 -17.53 -6.63
CA THR A 386 3.18 -16.08 -6.47
C THR A 386 2.10 -15.58 -7.41
N VAL A 387 1.18 -14.76 -6.91
CA VAL A 387 0.17 -14.08 -7.73
C VAL A 387 0.55 -12.59 -7.81
N PRO A 388 1.11 -12.11 -8.93
CA PRO A 388 1.40 -10.69 -9.10
C PRO A 388 0.10 -9.87 -9.03
N ALA A 389 0.17 -8.71 -8.39
CA ALA A 389 -1.00 -7.87 -8.13
C ALA A 389 -1.75 -7.42 -9.40
N THR A 390 -1.01 -7.14 -10.47
CA THR A 390 -1.54 -6.77 -11.78
C THR A 390 -2.05 -7.96 -12.59
N GLY A 391 -1.67 -9.19 -12.20
CA GLY A 391 -1.93 -10.39 -12.98
C GLY A 391 -0.95 -10.64 -14.14
N THR A 392 0.05 -9.79 -14.32
CA THR A 392 1.10 -9.89 -15.35
C THR A 392 2.45 -10.20 -14.73
N LEU A 393 3.40 -10.65 -15.55
CA LEU A 393 4.79 -10.78 -15.15
C LEU A 393 5.68 -10.25 -16.28
N THR A 394 6.52 -9.26 -15.97
CA THR A 394 7.53 -8.73 -16.88
C THR A 394 8.84 -9.52 -16.74
N SER A 395 9.85 -9.19 -17.55
CA SER A 395 11.20 -9.71 -17.35
C SER A 395 11.75 -9.37 -15.97
N ASP A 396 11.55 -8.13 -15.53
CA ASP A 396 12.12 -7.60 -14.28
C ASP A 396 11.47 -8.27 -13.08
N GLY A 397 10.14 -8.44 -13.11
CA GLY A 397 9.42 -9.22 -12.11
C GLY A 397 9.85 -10.69 -12.09
N ARG A 398 10.05 -11.34 -13.24
CA ARG A 398 10.53 -12.73 -13.31
C ARG A 398 11.93 -12.88 -12.73
N ASP A 399 12.82 -11.95 -13.04
CA ASP A 399 14.20 -11.98 -12.60
C ASP A 399 14.26 -11.77 -11.07
N LEU A 400 13.45 -10.85 -10.52
CA LEU A 400 13.26 -10.72 -9.07
C LEU A 400 12.80 -12.02 -8.41
N LEU A 401 11.76 -12.68 -8.97
CA LEU A 401 11.28 -13.95 -8.43
C LEU A 401 12.39 -15.02 -8.46
N THR A 402 13.18 -15.06 -9.52
CA THR A 402 14.31 -15.98 -9.65
C THR A 402 15.39 -15.73 -8.60
N GLU A 403 15.74 -14.45 -8.36
CA GLU A 403 16.70 -14.03 -7.32
C GLU A 403 16.23 -14.41 -5.91
N LEU A 404 14.92 -14.33 -5.65
CA LEU A 404 14.30 -14.77 -4.39
C LEU A 404 14.15 -16.29 -4.26
N GLY A 405 14.50 -17.07 -5.28
CA GLY A 405 14.31 -18.51 -5.32
C GLY A 405 12.85 -18.96 -5.49
N VAL A 406 11.96 -18.06 -5.90
CA VAL A 406 10.55 -18.36 -6.21
C VAL A 406 10.47 -19.02 -7.58
N GLN A 407 9.86 -20.20 -7.63
CA GLN A 407 9.87 -21.05 -8.83
C GLN A 407 8.62 -20.93 -9.69
N SER A 408 7.50 -20.41 -9.16
CA SER A 408 6.23 -20.37 -9.90
C SER A 408 5.45 -19.08 -9.68
N ALA A 409 4.75 -18.64 -10.74
CA ALA A 409 3.81 -17.53 -10.69
C ALA A 409 2.52 -17.83 -11.46
N ALA A 410 1.39 -17.25 -11.01
CA ALA A 410 0.12 -17.27 -11.73
C ALA A 410 -0.05 -15.97 -12.51
N ILE A 411 -0.26 -16.03 -13.84
CA ILE A 411 -0.34 -14.84 -14.71
C ILE A 411 -1.48 -14.95 -15.72
N ALA A 412 -1.93 -13.82 -16.26
CA ALA A 412 -2.92 -13.83 -17.32
C ALA A 412 -2.36 -14.46 -18.60
N SER A 413 -3.17 -15.23 -19.31
CA SER A 413 -2.84 -15.87 -20.58
C SER A 413 -2.42 -14.88 -21.66
N THR A 414 -2.88 -13.63 -21.59
CA THR A 414 -2.48 -12.54 -22.48
C THR A 414 -1.10 -11.96 -22.16
N SER A 415 -0.47 -12.37 -21.06
CA SER A 415 0.87 -11.93 -20.65
C SER A 415 1.99 -12.88 -21.11
N LEU A 416 1.65 -13.89 -21.91
CA LEU A 416 2.60 -14.85 -22.45
C LEU A 416 2.28 -15.25 -23.89
N VAL A 417 3.31 -15.70 -24.59
CA VAL A 417 3.22 -16.32 -25.92
C VAL A 417 3.96 -17.64 -25.87
N PRO A 418 3.28 -18.78 -26.13
CA PRO A 418 3.95 -20.07 -26.28
C PRO A 418 5.03 -20.00 -27.37
N LEU A 419 6.22 -20.53 -27.09
CA LEU A 419 7.37 -20.54 -28.01
C LEU A 419 7.48 -21.84 -28.81
N ASP A 420 6.85 -22.91 -28.32
CA ASP A 420 6.91 -24.20 -28.99
C ASP A 420 5.95 -24.30 -30.18
N ALA A 421 6.57 -24.71 -31.29
CA ALA A 421 6.04 -25.36 -32.50
C ALA A 421 5.67 -24.49 -33.71
N ASP A 422 5.81 -25.13 -34.87
CA ASP A 422 4.97 -25.00 -36.07
C ASP A 422 3.44 -25.13 -35.78
N ARG A 423 3.01 -24.92 -34.52
CA ARG A 423 1.69 -25.12 -33.91
C ARG A 423 1.52 -24.21 -32.67
N ALA A 424 1.66 -22.89 -32.84
CA ALA A 424 0.90 -21.99 -31.97
C ALA A 424 -0.57 -22.46 -31.97
N PRO A 425 -1.36 -22.32 -30.88
CA PRO A 425 -2.72 -22.81 -30.89
C PRO A 425 -3.46 -22.22 -32.10
N ASP A 426 -3.81 -23.06 -33.08
CA ASP A 426 -4.57 -22.66 -34.28
C ASP A 426 -5.91 -22.02 -33.89
N SER A 427 -6.37 -22.29 -32.65
CA SER A 427 -7.50 -21.69 -31.96
C SER A 427 -7.37 -21.87 -30.43
N GLY A 428 -7.96 -20.97 -29.64
CA GLY A 428 -8.06 -21.07 -28.19
C GLY A 428 -6.99 -20.30 -27.40
N THR A 429 -7.31 -20.01 -26.14
CA THR A 429 -6.45 -19.21 -25.24
C THR A 429 -5.37 -20.10 -24.60
N PRO A 430 -4.09 -19.67 -24.53
CA PRO A 430 -2.98 -20.43 -23.94
C PRO A 430 -3.11 -20.50 -22.40
N SER A 431 -4.07 -21.29 -21.92
CA SER A 431 -4.44 -21.47 -20.51
C SER A 431 -3.87 -22.78 -19.98
N GLY A 432 -2.94 -22.70 -19.03
CA GLY A 432 -2.34 -23.83 -18.31
C GLY A 432 -0.88 -23.59 -17.94
N ARG A 433 -0.06 -24.64 -17.95
CA ARG A 433 1.28 -24.61 -17.35
C ARG A 433 2.39 -24.43 -18.39
N TYR A 434 3.25 -23.43 -18.17
CA TYR A 434 4.38 -23.10 -19.05
C TYR A 434 5.67 -22.92 -18.27
N ARG A 435 6.79 -22.90 -19.00
CA ARG A 435 8.10 -22.50 -18.51
C ARG A 435 8.55 -21.23 -19.24
N SER A 436 8.92 -20.21 -18.48
CA SER A 436 9.62 -19.04 -18.99
C SER A 436 10.94 -18.87 -18.25
N GLN A 437 12.03 -19.27 -18.91
CA GLN A 437 13.37 -19.28 -18.32
C GLN A 437 13.39 -20.02 -16.96
N GLY A 438 13.77 -19.33 -15.87
CA GLY A 438 13.88 -19.88 -14.52
C GLY A 438 12.55 -20.07 -13.77
N VAL A 439 11.43 -19.54 -14.28
CA VAL A 439 10.13 -19.54 -13.60
C VAL A 439 9.11 -20.39 -14.35
N ARG A 440 8.26 -21.08 -13.60
CA ARG A 440 7.08 -21.80 -14.07
C ARG A 440 5.85 -20.90 -13.99
N LEU A 441 5.01 -20.94 -15.02
CA LEU A 441 3.86 -20.07 -15.14
C LEU A 441 2.58 -20.91 -15.16
N GLN A 442 1.64 -20.61 -14.27
CA GLN A 442 0.26 -21.07 -14.38
C GLN A 442 -0.53 -19.92 -15.00
N SER A 443 -0.98 -20.07 -16.25
CA SER A 443 -1.82 -19.05 -16.87
C SER A 443 -3.29 -19.19 -16.50
N TYR A 444 -3.99 -18.06 -16.51
CA TYR A 444 -5.45 -18.00 -16.36
C TYR A 444 -6.07 -17.08 -17.41
N ASP A 445 -7.34 -17.28 -17.69
CA ASP A 445 -8.03 -16.56 -18.76
C ASP A 445 -8.51 -15.17 -18.31
N VAL A 446 -7.93 -14.12 -18.89
CA VAL A 446 -8.26 -12.73 -18.54
C VAL A 446 -9.72 -12.36 -18.86
N ALA A 447 -10.35 -12.98 -19.87
CA ALA A 447 -11.73 -12.69 -20.22
C ALA A 447 -12.70 -13.28 -19.18
N VAL A 448 -12.35 -14.45 -18.62
CA VAL A 448 -13.04 -15.03 -17.46
C VAL A 448 -12.86 -14.14 -16.23
N SER A 449 -11.63 -13.70 -15.94
CA SER A 449 -11.35 -12.73 -14.86
C SER A 449 -12.16 -11.44 -15.02
N ALA A 450 -12.28 -10.90 -16.24
CA ALA A 450 -13.05 -9.70 -16.52
C ALA A 450 -14.56 -9.91 -16.40
N ALA A 451 -15.08 -11.10 -16.77
CA ALA A 451 -16.47 -11.47 -16.52
C ALA A 451 -16.79 -11.49 -15.03
N LEU A 452 -15.95 -12.15 -14.23
CA LEU A 452 -16.05 -12.19 -12.76
C LEU A 452 -15.94 -10.81 -12.12
N GLY A 453 -14.98 -9.99 -12.58
CA GLY A 453 -14.81 -8.60 -12.14
C GLY A 453 -16.03 -7.72 -12.37
N GLY A 454 -16.84 -8.03 -13.39
CA GLY A 454 -18.10 -7.34 -13.62
C GLY A 454 -19.19 -7.67 -12.61
N ALA A 455 -19.17 -8.86 -12.00
CA ALA A 455 -20.08 -9.18 -10.92
C ALA A 455 -19.67 -8.49 -9.62
N GLY A 456 -20.65 -8.13 -8.78
CA GLY A 456 -20.41 -7.42 -7.52
C GLY A 456 -21.01 -6.02 -7.45
N LEU A 457 -20.77 -5.38 -6.29
CA LEU A 457 -21.19 -4.01 -5.99
C LEU A 457 -20.47 -2.95 -6.81
N THR A 458 -19.16 -3.13 -6.98
CA THR A 458 -18.28 -2.20 -7.68
C THR A 458 -17.65 -2.98 -8.84
N PRO A 459 -18.34 -3.05 -10.00
CA PRO A 459 -17.83 -3.77 -11.15
C PRO A 459 -16.49 -3.21 -11.59
N VAL A 460 -15.50 -4.09 -11.78
CA VAL A 460 -14.14 -3.74 -12.19
C VAL A 460 -13.78 -4.46 -13.49
N VAL A 461 -13.06 -3.76 -14.36
CA VAL A 461 -12.41 -4.36 -15.52
C VAL A 461 -10.93 -4.47 -15.21
N PRO A 462 -10.30 -5.65 -15.32
CA PRO A 462 -8.86 -5.79 -15.14
C PRO A 462 -8.09 -4.82 -16.03
N ALA A 463 -7.12 -4.08 -15.47
CA ALA A 463 -6.29 -3.14 -16.22
C ALA A 463 -5.48 -3.81 -17.36
N ILE A 464 -5.27 -5.13 -17.24
CA ILE A 464 -4.58 -5.98 -18.20
C ILE A 464 -5.45 -6.45 -19.38
N MET A 465 -6.74 -6.07 -19.39
CA MET A 465 -7.65 -6.36 -20.49
C MET A 465 -7.43 -5.34 -21.63
N PRO A 466 -7.12 -5.78 -22.87
CA PRO A 466 -6.91 -4.88 -24.01
C PRO A 466 -8.03 -3.87 -24.20
N ASN A 467 -7.73 -2.63 -24.61
CA ASN A 467 -8.71 -1.53 -24.60
C ASN A 467 -9.92 -1.83 -25.50
N TRP A 468 -9.69 -2.52 -26.62
CA TRP A 468 -10.74 -2.92 -27.55
C TRP A 468 -11.70 -3.99 -27.01
N GLN A 469 -11.34 -4.67 -25.91
CA GLN A 469 -12.19 -5.66 -25.23
C GLN A 469 -12.89 -5.11 -23.98
N GLN A 470 -12.53 -3.90 -23.51
CA GLN A 470 -13.06 -3.39 -22.24
C GLN A 470 -14.57 -3.13 -22.33
N PRO A 471 -15.40 -3.80 -21.50
CA PRO A 471 -16.84 -3.62 -21.52
C PRO A 471 -17.25 -2.31 -20.81
N ASN A 472 -18.35 -1.70 -21.25
CA ASN A 472 -19.01 -0.65 -20.47
C ASN A 472 -20.00 -1.27 -19.48
N LEU A 473 -19.56 -1.44 -18.23
CA LEU A 473 -20.34 -2.09 -17.18
C LEU A 473 -21.45 -1.19 -16.59
N SER A 474 -21.40 0.12 -16.83
CA SER A 474 -22.33 1.09 -16.22
C SER A 474 -23.78 0.94 -16.69
N SER A 475 -23.99 0.41 -17.90
CA SER A 475 -25.30 0.14 -18.48
C SER A 475 -25.80 -1.29 -18.21
N GLU A 476 -24.97 -2.17 -17.66
CA GLU A 476 -25.35 -3.56 -17.40
C GLU A 476 -26.07 -3.67 -16.05
N SER A 477 -27.16 -4.44 -15.99
CA SER A 477 -27.82 -4.77 -14.72
C SER A 477 -27.03 -5.79 -13.90
N ALA A 478 -27.15 -5.78 -12.57
CA ALA A 478 -26.46 -6.73 -11.70
C ALA A 478 -26.71 -8.20 -12.08
N VAL A 479 -27.95 -8.53 -12.49
CA VAL A 479 -28.32 -9.89 -12.93
C VAL A 479 -27.65 -10.26 -14.25
N SER A 480 -27.60 -9.34 -15.22
CA SER A 480 -26.86 -9.57 -16.48
C SER A 480 -25.38 -9.84 -16.21
N ARG A 481 -24.74 -9.06 -15.32
CA ARG A 481 -23.32 -9.24 -14.97
C ARG A 481 -23.06 -10.56 -14.25
N ARG A 482 -23.91 -10.94 -13.29
CA ARG A 482 -23.86 -12.23 -12.60
C ARG A 482 -24.00 -13.40 -13.56
N GLN A 483 -24.99 -13.32 -14.45
CA GLN A 483 -25.27 -14.36 -15.44
C GLN A 483 -24.10 -14.50 -16.43
N THR A 484 -23.49 -13.38 -16.84
CA THR A 484 -22.24 -13.38 -17.64
C THR A 484 -21.07 -13.99 -16.87
N ALA A 485 -20.90 -13.68 -15.58
CA ALA A 485 -19.85 -14.25 -14.74
C ALA A 485 -20.00 -15.78 -14.56
N ALA A 486 -21.22 -16.26 -14.32
CA ALA A 486 -21.52 -17.69 -14.25
C ALA A 486 -21.22 -18.39 -15.59
N ALA A 487 -21.66 -17.82 -16.71
CA ALA A 487 -21.38 -18.38 -18.03
C ALA A 487 -19.88 -18.41 -18.36
N ALA A 488 -19.14 -17.37 -17.96
CA ALA A 488 -17.69 -17.30 -18.16
C ALA A 488 -16.93 -18.32 -17.30
N LEU A 489 -17.39 -18.59 -16.07
CA LEU A 489 -16.85 -19.67 -15.24
C LEU A 489 -17.07 -21.04 -15.90
N ALA A 490 -18.26 -21.26 -16.49
CA ALA A 490 -18.60 -22.49 -17.17
C ALA A 490 -17.89 -22.67 -18.52
N PHE A 491 -17.55 -21.59 -19.21
CA PHE A 491 -16.95 -21.61 -20.55
C PHE A 491 -15.78 -22.61 -20.70
N PRO A 492 -14.70 -22.56 -19.88
CA PRO A 492 -13.60 -23.49 -19.99
C PRO A 492 -13.97 -24.96 -19.69
N MET A 493 -15.16 -25.23 -19.16
CA MET A 493 -15.66 -26.57 -18.84
C MET A 493 -16.63 -27.07 -19.93
N LEU A 494 -17.19 -26.17 -20.73
CA LEU A 494 -18.11 -26.46 -21.83
C LEU A 494 -17.41 -26.49 -23.20
N ASP A 495 -16.34 -25.72 -23.36
CA ASP A 495 -15.52 -25.63 -24.58
C ASP A 495 -14.34 -26.61 -24.54
N ALA A 496 -14.64 -27.90 -24.36
CA ALA A 496 -13.63 -28.95 -24.37
C ALA A 496 -13.20 -29.27 -25.81
N PRO A 497 -11.89 -29.30 -26.14
CA PRO A 497 -11.42 -29.72 -27.45
C PRO A 497 -11.94 -31.13 -27.81
N PRO A 498 -12.28 -31.40 -29.08
CA PRO A 498 -12.72 -32.72 -29.50
C PRO A 498 -11.63 -33.77 -29.22
N ALA A 499 -12.03 -34.95 -28.75
CA ALA A 499 -11.12 -36.06 -28.54
C ALA A 499 -10.45 -36.46 -29.87
N GLN A 500 -9.11 -36.49 -29.89
CA GLN A 500 -8.39 -36.88 -31.10
C GLN A 500 -8.65 -38.38 -31.42
N PRO A 501 -8.95 -38.75 -32.68
CA PRO A 501 -9.39 -40.10 -33.04
C PRO A 501 -8.40 -41.24 -32.76
N ASN A 502 -7.11 -40.93 -32.55
CA ASN A 502 -6.04 -41.94 -32.59
C ASN A 502 -5.37 -42.27 -31.25
N GLY A 503 -5.77 -41.67 -30.13
CA GLY A 503 -5.18 -41.99 -28.81
C GLY A 503 -3.66 -41.77 -28.70
N GLU A 504 -3.01 -41.25 -29.75
CA GLU A 504 -1.64 -40.75 -29.72
C GLU A 504 -1.65 -39.51 -28.84
N SER A 505 -1.43 -39.74 -27.55
CA SER A 505 -1.03 -38.71 -26.60
C SER A 505 0.37 -38.27 -27.01
N GLY A 506 0.48 -37.49 -28.08
CA GLY A 506 1.74 -36.85 -28.46
C GLY A 506 2.14 -35.91 -27.33
N ASP A 507 3.39 -36.02 -26.87
CA ASP A 507 4.01 -35.26 -25.78
C ASP A 507 4.03 -33.71 -25.96
N ALA A 508 3.27 -33.14 -26.90
CA ALA A 508 3.35 -31.72 -27.27
C ALA A 508 1.99 -31.08 -27.64
N ASP A 509 0.89 -31.47 -26.99
CA ASP A 509 -0.31 -30.61 -27.00
C ASP A 509 -0.08 -29.42 -26.05
N LEU A 510 -0.07 -28.20 -26.58
CA LEU A 510 -0.04 -27.00 -25.75
C LEU A 510 -1.24 -27.00 -24.79
N PRO A 511 -1.07 -26.52 -23.55
CA PRO A 511 -2.20 -26.38 -22.66
C PRO A 511 -3.14 -25.28 -23.21
N THR A 512 -4.39 -25.63 -23.39
CA THR A 512 -5.45 -24.74 -23.90
C THR A 512 -6.67 -24.81 -23.00
N THR A 513 -7.54 -23.80 -23.14
CA THR A 513 -8.89 -23.79 -22.55
C THR A 513 -9.62 -25.12 -22.80
N GLY A 514 -10.38 -25.61 -21.82
CA GLY A 514 -11.03 -26.94 -21.90
C GLY A 514 -10.30 -28.04 -21.11
N ARG A 515 -8.96 -28.02 -21.07
CA ARG A 515 -8.16 -29.00 -20.30
C ARG A 515 -7.73 -28.44 -18.94
N SER A 516 -7.53 -27.13 -18.86
CA SER A 516 -7.15 -26.38 -17.66
C SER A 516 -8.13 -25.25 -17.40
N SER A 517 -8.67 -25.18 -16.17
CA SER A 517 -9.54 -24.11 -15.69
C SER A 517 -8.98 -23.58 -14.37
N PHE A 518 -7.89 -22.81 -14.48
CA PHE A 518 -7.37 -22.01 -13.36
C PHE A 518 -8.01 -20.62 -13.43
N VAL A 519 -8.79 -20.25 -12.42
CA VAL A 519 -9.60 -19.04 -12.39
C VAL A 519 -9.09 -18.08 -11.34
N MET A 520 -8.81 -16.84 -11.75
CA MET A 520 -8.35 -15.76 -10.88
C MET A 520 -9.24 -14.53 -11.09
N PRO A 521 -10.18 -14.20 -10.19
CA PRO A 521 -10.86 -12.92 -10.17
C PRO A 521 -9.87 -11.76 -10.01
N PRO A 522 -10.28 -10.51 -10.31
CA PRO A 522 -9.45 -9.33 -10.03
C PRO A 522 -9.08 -9.23 -8.54
N THR A 523 -7.89 -8.73 -8.22
CA THR A 523 -7.40 -8.62 -6.84
C THR A 523 -8.36 -7.88 -5.90
N TYR A 524 -8.96 -6.78 -6.38
CA TYR A 524 -9.93 -5.96 -5.64
C TYR A 524 -11.39 -6.31 -6.01
N TRP A 525 -11.71 -7.60 -6.04
CA TRP A 525 -13.04 -8.10 -6.39
C TRP A 525 -14.08 -7.78 -5.31
N SER A 526 -15.35 -7.64 -5.71
CA SER A 526 -16.46 -7.17 -4.85
C SER A 526 -17.74 -8.01 -4.95
N PRO A 527 -17.66 -9.35 -4.96
CA PRO A 527 -18.83 -10.20 -5.21
C PRO A 527 -19.89 -10.00 -4.14
N THR A 528 -21.16 -9.96 -4.55
CA THR A 528 -22.27 -10.07 -3.59
C THR A 528 -22.48 -11.54 -3.22
N VAL A 529 -23.21 -11.80 -2.13
CA VAL A 529 -23.60 -13.17 -1.72
C VAL A 529 -24.32 -13.92 -2.85
N GLN A 530 -25.19 -13.23 -3.59
CA GLN A 530 -25.90 -13.84 -4.72
C GLN A 530 -24.98 -14.13 -5.92
N ASP A 531 -23.93 -13.33 -6.13
CA ASP A 531 -22.93 -13.61 -7.17
C ASP A 531 -22.12 -14.86 -6.80
N ALA A 532 -21.70 -14.96 -5.55
CA ALA A 532 -20.99 -16.12 -5.02
C ALA A 532 -21.82 -17.41 -5.10
N GLN A 533 -23.11 -17.34 -4.76
CA GLN A 533 -24.04 -18.46 -4.91
C GLN A 533 -24.16 -18.90 -6.37
N ALA A 534 -24.35 -17.97 -7.32
CA ALA A 534 -24.43 -18.32 -8.73
C ALA A 534 -23.14 -18.97 -9.26
N LEU A 535 -21.96 -18.49 -8.82
CA LEU A 535 -20.68 -19.08 -9.19
C LEU A 535 -20.49 -20.47 -8.56
N ARG A 536 -20.84 -20.64 -7.28
CA ARG A 536 -20.81 -21.93 -6.57
C ARG A 536 -21.73 -22.94 -7.25
N ASP A 537 -22.98 -22.57 -7.54
CA ASP A 537 -23.97 -23.43 -8.17
C ASP A 537 -23.52 -23.85 -9.57
N THR A 538 -22.91 -22.92 -10.32
CA THR A 538 -22.32 -23.22 -11.63
C THR A 538 -21.16 -24.21 -11.50
N ALA A 539 -20.22 -23.98 -10.59
CA ALA A 539 -19.11 -24.90 -10.35
C ALA A 539 -19.60 -26.29 -9.90
N ALA A 540 -20.55 -26.34 -8.96
CA ALA A 540 -21.16 -27.58 -8.48
C ALA A 540 -21.83 -28.35 -9.63
N LEU A 541 -22.53 -27.66 -10.52
CA LEU A 541 -23.16 -28.26 -11.69
C LEU A 541 -22.12 -28.84 -12.67
N MET A 542 -21.01 -28.14 -12.92
CA MET A 542 -19.95 -28.63 -13.83
C MET A 542 -19.18 -29.81 -13.22
N LEU A 543 -18.89 -29.78 -11.92
CA LEU A 543 -18.23 -30.87 -11.21
C LEU A 543 -19.12 -32.12 -11.12
N SER A 544 -20.40 -31.95 -10.77
CA SER A 544 -21.36 -33.07 -10.65
C SER A 544 -21.72 -33.70 -12.00
N SER A 545 -21.69 -32.93 -13.09
CA SER A 545 -21.92 -33.44 -14.44
C SER A 545 -20.69 -34.10 -15.07
N GLY A 546 -19.51 -33.97 -14.45
CA GLY A 546 -18.26 -34.54 -14.94
C GLY A 546 -17.65 -33.78 -16.11
N THR A 547 -18.11 -32.55 -16.42
CA THR A 547 -17.45 -31.66 -17.38
C THR A 547 -16.25 -30.93 -16.77
N ALA A 548 -16.18 -30.88 -15.44
CA ALA A 548 -15.02 -30.46 -14.68
C ALA A 548 -14.65 -31.49 -13.61
N ARG A 549 -13.39 -31.46 -13.17
CA ARG A 549 -12.91 -32.20 -11.99
C ARG A 549 -12.26 -31.22 -11.00
N PRO A 550 -12.43 -31.43 -9.68
CA PRO A 550 -11.85 -30.54 -8.69
C PRO A 550 -10.33 -30.77 -8.61
N VAL A 551 -9.55 -29.69 -8.62
CA VAL A 551 -8.11 -29.72 -8.44
C VAL A 551 -7.72 -28.71 -7.36
N PRO A 552 -7.24 -29.17 -6.19
CA PRO A 552 -6.74 -28.27 -5.15
C PRO A 552 -5.52 -27.47 -5.61
N LEU A 553 -5.34 -26.27 -5.05
CA LEU A 553 -4.19 -25.42 -5.37
C LEU A 553 -2.84 -26.11 -5.10
N SER A 554 -2.74 -26.89 -4.03
CA SER A 554 -1.52 -27.66 -3.73
C SER A 554 -1.15 -28.62 -4.86
N THR A 555 -2.14 -29.27 -5.48
CA THR A 555 -1.92 -30.16 -6.62
C THR A 555 -1.43 -29.37 -7.85
N VAL A 556 -1.99 -28.18 -8.11
CA VAL A 556 -1.48 -27.31 -9.19
C VAL A 556 0.01 -27.02 -8.97
N ILE A 557 0.40 -26.67 -7.75
CA ILE A 557 1.79 -26.36 -7.37
C ILE A 557 2.70 -27.57 -7.50
N ASP A 558 2.30 -28.73 -6.99
CA ASP A 558 3.06 -29.98 -7.07
C ASP A 558 3.31 -30.41 -8.53
N GLU A 559 2.40 -30.04 -9.44
CA GLU A 559 2.49 -30.32 -10.86
C GLU A 559 3.30 -29.27 -11.66
N MET A 560 3.61 -28.09 -11.10
CA MET A 560 4.37 -27.03 -11.79
C MET A 560 5.76 -27.47 -12.30
N PRO A 561 6.56 -28.26 -11.56
CA PRO A 561 7.86 -28.72 -12.04
C PRO A 561 7.79 -29.52 -13.35
N ALA A 562 6.67 -30.21 -13.60
CA ALA A 562 6.44 -31.02 -14.79
C ALA A 562 6.03 -30.19 -16.04
N ALA A 563 5.92 -28.87 -15.94
CA ALA A 563 5.59 -28.02 -17.08
C ALA A 563 6.77 -27.98 -18.07
N ASN A 564 6.56 -28.57 -19.25
CA ASN A 564 7.58 -28.68 -20.30
C ASN A 564 7.40 -27.65 -21.43
N ALA A 565 6.16 -27.23 -21.69
CA ALA A 565 5.84 -26.24 -22.72
C ALA A 565 6.50 -24.89 -22.42
N THR A 566 7.18 -24.31 -23.40
CA THR A 566 7.89 -23.03 -23.23
C THR A 566 7.05 -21.84 -23.66
N ALA A 567 7.21 -20.70 -22.97
CA ALA A 567 6.57 -19.44 -23.32
C ALA A 567 7.48 -18.24 -23.03
N ARG A 568 7.36 -17.18 -23.85
CA ARG A 568 7.93 -15.86 -23.57
C ARG A 568 6.89 -14.96 -22.93
N LEU A 569 7.33 -14.06 -22.06
CA LEU A 569 6.48 -13.02 -21.49
C LEU A 569 6.22 -11.94 -22.55
N GLU A 570 5.02 -11.38 -22.57
CA GLU A 570 4.62 -10.32 -23.50
C GLU A 570 3.66 -9.33 -22.81
N THR A 571 3.68 -8.08 -23.25
CA THR A 571 2.71 -7.07 -22.80
C THR A 571 1.34 -7.36 -23.42
N PRO A 572 0.25 -7.43 -22.63
CA PRO A 572 -1.08 -7.71 -23.16
C PRO A 572 -1.58 -6.69 -24.19
N GLY A 573 -1.74 -7.11 -25.44
CA GLY A 573 -2.45 -6.37 -26.48
C GLY A 573 -1.95 -4.94 -26.70
N ASP A 574 -2.84 -3.96 -26.57
CA ASP A 574 -2.60 -2.52 -26.77
C ASP A 574 -2.44 -1.74 -25.44
N ILE A 575 -2.14 -2.44 -24.35
CA ILE A 575 -1.89 -1.83 -23.04
C ILE A 575 -0.48 -1.25 -22.98
N GLN A 576 -0.32 -0.10 -22.30
CA GLN A 576 0.99 0.50 -22.10
C GLN A 576 1.89 -0.42 -21.25
N PRO A 577 3.18 -0.60 -21.59
CA PRO A 577 4.10 -1.44 -20.82
C PRO A 577 4.13 -1.09 -19.33
N ASP A 578 4.13 0.20 -18.98
CA ASP A 578 4.11 0.64 -17.58
C ASP A 578 2.84 0.19 -16.85
N ALA A 579 1.68 0.24 -17.50
CA ALA A 579 0.43 -0.22 -16.91
C ALA A 579 0.43 -1.74 -16.71
N ALA A 580 0.98 -2.48 -17.68
CA ALA A 580 1.20 -3.92 -17.53
C ALA A 580 2.24 -4.27 -16.46
N ALA A 581 3.15 -3.35 -16.12
CA ALA A 581 4.10 -3.50 -15.01
C ALA A 581 3.56 -2.98 -13.66
N GLY A 582 2.32 -2.46 -13.62
CA GLY A 582 1.72 -1.92 -12.39
C GLY A 582 2.15 -0.52 -12.02
N TYR A 583 2.54 0.28 -13.02
CA TYR A 583 3.12 1.62 -12.88
C TYR A 583 4.32 1.63 -11.93
N PRO A 584 5.41 0.94 -12.31
CA PRO A 584 6.58 0.79 -11.47
C PRO A 584 7.15 2.15 -11.06
N ILE A 585 7.81 2.18 -9.92
CA ILE A 585 8.42 3.40 -9.42
C ILE A 585 9.55 3.89 -10.33
N THR A 586 9.87 5.19 -10.24
CA THR A 586 11.03 5.71 -10.97
C THR A 586 12.33 5.30 -10.29
N GLN A 587 13.46 5.40 -11.02
CA GLN A 587 14.78 5.16 -10.42
C GLN A 587 15.06 6.11 -9.23
N THR A 588 14.62 7.36 -9.33
CA THR A 588 14.74 8.37 -8.27
C THR A 588 13.92 7.99 -7.03
N ASP A 589 12.70 7.50 -7.22
CA ASP A 589 11.87 6.98 -6.11
C ASP A 589 12.58 5.77 -5.46
N GLY A 590 13.14 4.86 -6.27
CA GLY A 590 13.88 3.70 -5.78
C GLY A 590 15.13 4.05 -4.97
N GLU A 591 15.88 5.07 -5.39
CA GLU A 591 16.99 5.64 -4.61
C GLU A 591 16.51 6.25 -3.29
N THR A 592 15.38 6.97 -3.33
CA THR A 592 14.77 7.57 -2.15
C THR A 592 14.34 6.51 -1.14
N VAL A 593 13.72 5.42 -1.61
CA VAL A 593 13.32 4.28 -0.76
C VAL A 593 14.55 3.62 -0.14
N ARG A 594 15.60 3.33 -0.92
CA ARG A 594 16.85 2.74 -0.41
C ARG A 594 17.50 3.61 0.66
N GLN A 595 17.65 4.91 0.41
CA GLN A 595 18.22 5.84 1.38
C GLN A 595 17.48 5.82 2.72
N ARG A 596 16.16 5.62 2.68
CA ARG A 596 15.33 5.57 3.89
C ARG A 596 15.40 4.22 4.59
N LEU A 597 15.49 3.12 3.85
CA LEU A 597 15.78 1.80 4.43
C LEU A 597 17.12 1.84 5.17
N ASP A 598 18.18 2.37 4.55
CA ASP A 598 19.49 2.52 5.18
C ASP A 598 19.40 3.35 6.46
N ARG A 599 18.64 4.46 6.43
CA ARG A 599 18.43 5.31 7.62
C ARG A 599 17.63 4.60 8.70
N ILE A 600 16.60 3.85 8.34
CA ILE A 600 15.82 3.02 9.26
C ILE A 600 16.73 1.98 9.94
N ASP A 601 17.57 1.29 9.17
CA ASP A 601 18.47 0.26 9.67
C ASP A 601 19.54 0.83 10.61
N HIS A 602 20.16 1.95 10.23
CA HIS A 602 21.13 2.61 11.08
C HIS A 602 20.53 3.15 12.38
N LEU A 603 19.34 3.75 12.33
CA LEU A 603 18.64 4.19 13.54
C LEU A 603 18.25 3.00 14.41
N GLN A 604 17.68 1.94 13.83
CA GLN A 604 17.31 0.73 14.56
C GLN A 604 18.51 0.10 15.28
N ALA A 605 19.68 0.06 14.65
CA ALA A 605 20.90 -0.48 15.25
C ALA A 605 21.39 0.34 16.47
N ALA A 606 21.09 1.64 16.50
CA ALA A 606 21.44 2.53 17.61
C ALA A 606 20.46 2.42 18.78
N LEU A 607 19.20 2.06 18.52
CA LEU A 607 18.19 1.85 19.55
C LEU A 607 18.51 0.62 20.41
N VAL A 608 18.07 0.66 21.67
CA VAL A 608 18.27 -0.42 22.64
C VAL A 608 16.90 -0.99 23.01
N GLY A 609 16.76 -2.32 22.88
CA GLY A 609 15.64 -3.07 23.44
C GLY A 609 16.10 -3.90 24.63
N ASN A 610 15.41 -3.78 25.76
CA ASN A 610 15.63 -4.62 26.94
C ASN A 610 14.28 -5.03 27.55
N ALA A 611 14.29 -5.85 28.60
CA ALA A 611 13.05 -6.34 29.21
C ALA A 611 12.17 -5.21 29.83
N ASP A 612 12.76 -4.04 30.10
CA ASP A 612 12.08 -2.88 30.70
C ASP A 612 11.55 -1.89 29.64
N THR A 613 11.85 -2.09 28.35
CA THR A 613 11.33 -1.24 27.26
C THR A 613 9.92 -1.66 26.83
N VAL A 614 9.13 -0.67 26.41
CA VAL A 614 7.73 -0.87 25.94
C VAL A 614 7.67 -1.78 24.70
N THR A 615 8.71 -1.79 23.87
CA THR A 615 8.78 -2.54 22.62
C THR A 615 10.22 -2.82 22.22
N THR A 616 10.44 -3.76 21.29
CA THR A 616 11.76 -3.93 20.68
C THR A 616 12.04 -2.87 19.61
N PRO A 617 13.32 -2.53 19.31
CA PRO A 617 13.68 -1.67 18.19
C PRO A 617 13.12 -2.12 16.84
N ALA A 618 13.06 -3.44 16.63
CA ALA A 618 12.53 -4.01 15.39
C ALA A 618 11.04 -3.73 15.25
N GLU A 619 10.24 -3.97 16.29
CA GLU A 619 8.81 -3.68 16.31
C GLU A 619 8.51 -2.17 16.25
N TYR A 620 9.35 -1.34 16.89
CA TYR A 620 9.23 0.11 16.86
C TYR A 620 9.42 0.69 15.45
N MET A 621 10.37 0.14 14.69
CA MET A 621 10.71 0.60 13.34
C MET A 621 9.98 -0.16 12.23
N ALA A 622 9.26 -1.25 12.54
CA ALA A 622 8.61 -2.11 11.55
C ALA A 622 7.62 -1.35 10.66
N PRO A 623 6.72 -0.49 11.18
CA PRO A 623 5.72 0.16 10.33
C PRO A 623 6.34 1.07 9.26
N LEU A 624 7.48 1.70 9.54
CA LEU A 624 8.17 2.53 8.52
C LEU A 624 8.67 1.71 7.33
N ARG A 625 9.07 0.45 7.55
CA ARG A 625 9.44 -0.46 6.44
C ARG A 625 8.22 -0.92 5.67
N ASP A 626 7.14 -1.22 6.38
CA ASP A 626 5.87 -1.61 5.77
C ASP A 626 5.26 -0.44 4.97
N ASP A 627 5.43 0.81 5.43
CA ASP A 627 5.04 2.02 4.69
C ASP A 627 5.80 2.19 3.37
N LEU A 628 7.09 1.88 3.36
CA LEU A 628 7.89 1.88 2.12
C LEU A 628 7.43 0.78 1.15
N LEU A 629 6.94 -0.37 1.66
CA LEU A 629 6.27 -1.38 0.83
C LEU A 629 4.91 -0.89 0.30
N ARG A 630 4.08 -0.28 1.15
CA ARG A 630 2.79 0.31 0.75
C ARG A 630 3.00 1.42 -0.31
N ALA A 631 4.12 2.14 -0.27
CA ALA A 631 4.45 3.16 -1.29
C ALA A 631 4.73 2.56 -2.69
N VAL A 632 5.06 1.27 -2.77
CA VAL A 632 5.26 0.54 -4.03
C VAL A 632 4.13 -0.42 -4.39
N SER A 633 2.98 -0.30 -3.71
CA SER A 633 1.78 -1.07 -4.03
C SER A 633 1.36 -0.85 -5.48
N SER A 634 0.97 -1.92 -6.16
CA SER A 634 0.38 -1.81 -7.51
C SER A 634 -0.95 -1.08 -7.42
N ALA A 635 -1.19 -0.18 -8.38
CA ALA A 635 -2.36 0.68 -8.36
C ALA A 635 -3.66 -0.15 -8.37
N SER A 636 -4.58 0.17 -7.45
CA SER A 636 -5.96 -0.35 -7.46
C SER A 636 -6.87 0.30 -8.51
N THR A 637 -6.34 1.32 -9.18
CA THR A 637 -7.00 2.14 -10.19
C THR A 637 -6.17 2.17 -11.46
N THR A 638 -6.83 2.34 -12.60
CA THR A 638 -6.15 2.63 -13.87
C THR A 638 -5.63 4.07 -13.94
N ASP A 639 -5.96 4.92 -12.97
CA ASP A 639 -5.45 6.29 -12.87
C ASP A 639 -4.12 6.34 -12.11
N ASN A 640 -3.03 6.40 -12.87
CA ASN A 640 -1.67 6.50 -12.34
C ASN A 640 -1.43 7.78 -11.51
N SER A 641 -2.19 8.86 -11.73
CA SER A 641 -1.98 10.10 -10.96
C SER A 641 -2.33 9.93 -9.48
N VAL A 642 -3.39 9.16 -9.19
CA VAL A 642 -3.79 8.81 -7.83
C VAL A 642 -2.73 7.94 -7.15
N ALA A 643 -2.22 6.93 -7.86
CA ALA A 643 -1.18 6.05 -7.33
C ALA A 643 0.13 6.80 -7.01
N ARG A 644 0.51 7.77 -7.86
CA ARG A 644 1.68 8.64 -7.61
C ARG A 644 1.48 9.57 -6.42
N GLY A 645 0.31 10.22 -6.32
CA GLY A 645 0.00 11.09 -5.18
C GLY A 645 0.10 10.34 -3.84
N GLN A 646 -0.51 9.15 -3.76
CA GLN A 646 -0.44 8.30 -2.56
C GLN A 646 1.00 7.86 -2.22
N ARG A 647 1.82 7.57 -3.23
CA ARG A 647 3.25 7.27 -3.03
C ARG A 647 3.98 8.48 -2.46
N ASP A 648 3.79 9.65 -3.05
CA ASP A 648 4.47 10.88 -2.63
C ASP A 648 4.10 11.27 -1.20
N GLU A 649 2.81 11.15 -0.83
CA GLU A 649 2.33 11.36 0.54
C GLU A 649 3.01 10.40 1.53
N ARG A 650 3.00 9.09 1.23
CA ARG A 650 3.65 8.07 2.08
C ARG A 650 5.13 8.31 2.23
N LEU A 651 5.79 8.60 1.11
CA LEU A 651 7.20 8.91 1.14
C LEU A 651 7.44 10.19 1.97
N THR A 652 6.66 11.24 1.78
CA THR A 652 6.83 12.47 2.57
C THR A 652 6.70 12.21 4.07
N ALA A 653 5.67 11.48 4.50
CA ALA A 653 5.42 11.15 5.89
C ALA A 653 6.56 10.33 6.52
N VAL A 654 7.04 9.26 5.87
CA VAL A 654 8.17 8.47 6.36
C VAL A 654 9.44 9.32 6.51
N GLY A 655 9.68 10.21 5.53
CA GLY A 655 10.83 11.13 5.58
C GLY A 655 10.74 12.12 6.75
N ALA A 656 9.55 12.65 7.02
CA ALA A 656 9.28 13.53 8.15
C ALA A 656 9.53 12.79 9.48
N THR A 657 8.97 11.59 9.67
CA THR A 657 9.17 10.80 10.89
C THR A 657 10.63 10.48 11.15
N LEU A 658 11.40 10.05 10.13
CA LEU A 658 12.83 9.79 10.29
C LEU A 658 13.61 11.06 10.67
N THR A 659 13.19 12.21 10.17
CA THR A 659 13.79 13.50 10.50
C THR A 659 13.44 13.94 11.93
N ASN A 660 12.19 13.78 12.34
CA ASN A 660 11.75 14.06 13.71
C ASN A 660 12.43 13.12 14.70
N MET A 661 12.63 11.85 14.36
CA MET A 661 13.38 10.91 15.18
C MET A 661 14.84 11.33 15.36
N GLN A 662 15.50 11.76 14.28
CA GLN A 662 16.87 12.26 14.34
C GLN A 662 16.96 13.51 15.23
N GLN A 663 16.06 14.48 15.02
CA GLN A 663 16.03 15.73 15.78
C GLN A 663 15.57 15.55 17.24
N GLY A 664 14.84 14.46 17.53
CA GLY A 664 14.42 14.08 18.87
C GLY A 664 15.57 13.74 19.81
N VAL A 665 16.76 13.49 19.25
CA VAL A 665 17.99 13.27 20.02
C VAL A 665 18.95 14.43 19.80
N SER A 666 19.03 15.33 20.77
CA SER A 666 19.76 16.58 20.63
C SER A 666 20.64 16.89 21.83
N LEU A 667 21.75 17.58 21.57
CA LEU A 667 22.47 18.28 22.62
C LEU A 667 21.64 19.49 23.06
N LEU A 668 21.42 19.66 24.36
CA LEU A 668 20.85 20.91 24.88
C LEU A 668 21.94 21.96 24.83
N ASP A 669 21.74 23.00 24.01
CA ASP A 669 22.68 24.11 23.86
C ASP A 669 22.93 24.76 25.23
N PRO A 670 24.16 24.66 25.78
CA PRO A 670 24.52 25.41 26.96
C PRO A 670 24.75 26.86 26.52
N SER A 671 23.66 27.64 26.43
CA SER A 671 23.72 29.04 26.01
C SER A 671 24.76 29.82 26.81
N GLY A 672 25.96 30.03 26.26
CA GLY A 672 26.99 30.83 26.91
C GLY A 672 28.44 30.40 26.70
N ARG A 673 29.32 31.18 27.34
CA ARG A 673 30.77 30.95 27.41
C ARG A 673 31.05 29.93 28.50
N TYR A 674 31.82 28.89 28.20
CA TYR A 674 32.24 27.91 29.21
C TYR A 674 33.59 28.32 29.76
N THR A 675 33.69 28.62 31.06
CA THR A 675 34.97 28.92 31.70
C THR A 675 35.42 27.73 32.54
N LEU A 676 36.53 27.11 32.14
CA LEU A 676 37.17 26.05 32.89
C LEU A 676 37.83 26.63 34.14
N ALA A 677 37.47 26.09 35.31
CA ALA A 677 38.03 26.50 36.60
C ALA A 677 39.50 26.09 36.76
N SER A 678 39.97 25.11 35.98
CA SER A 678 41.35 24.62 35.97
C SER A 678 41.71 24.03 34.60
N GLU A 679 42.99 23.75 34.37
CA GLU A 679 43.49 23.09 33.14
C GLU A 679 42.82 21.73 32.85
N ARG A 680 42.20 21.09 33.85
CA ARG A 680 41.62 19.73 33.75
C ARG A 680 40.14 19.64 34.14
N SER A 681 39.38 20.73 34.04
CA SER A 681 37.96 20.71 34.38
C SER A 681 37.14 20.00 33.29
N PRO A 682 36.20 19.10 33.62
CA PRO A 682 35.39 18.42 32.62
C PRO A 682 34.34 19.36 32.01
N LEU A 683 34.02 19.17 30.73
CA LEU A 683 32.88 19.81 30.08
C LEU A 683 31.61 19.02 30.41
N LEU A 684 30.59 19.72 30.92
CA LEU A 684 29.29 19.12 31.22
C LEU A 684 28.32 19.44 30.10
N LEU A 685 27.90 18.41 29.38
CA LEU A 685 26.88 18.52 28.34
C LEU A 685 25.65 17.72 28.74
N VAL A 686 24.46 18.16 28.30
CA VAL A 686 23.23 17.42 28.51
C VAL A 686 22.68 16.98 27.18
N VAL A 687 22.48 15.67 27.02
CA VAL A 687 21.83 15.08 25.85
C VAL A 687 20.39 14.78 26.22
N ARG A 688 19.46 15.13 25.34
CA ARG A 688 18.03 14.84 25.45
C ARG A 688 17.63 13.80 24.40
N ASN A 689 16.82 12.83 24.80
CA ASN A 689 16.20 11.84 23.92
C ASN A 689 14.68 11.89 24.11
N THR A 690 13.93 12.28 23.08
CA THR A 690 12.46 12.28 23.10
C THR A 690 11.85 11.00 22.54
N LEU A 691 12.67 10.04 22.08
CA LEU A 691 12.20 8.77 21.53
C LEU A 691 11.63 7.87 22.64
N ALA A 692 10.73 6.97 22.25
CA ALA A 692 10.14 5.98 23.15
C ALA A 692 11.11 4.87 23.57
N LEU A 693 12.26 4.76 22.90
CA LEU A 693 13.31 3.79 23.19
C LEU A 693 14.63 4.48 23.58
N PRO A 694 15.45 3.85 24.44
CA PRO A 694 16.80 4.30 24.67
C PRO A 694 17.64 4.21 23.39
N ILE A 695 18.63 5.09 23.28
CA ILE A 695 19.50 5.16 22.10
C ILE A 695 20.96 5.27 22.51
N ARG A 696 21.82 4.57 21.77
CA ARG A 696 23.28 4.63 21.90
C ARG A 696 23.85 5.71 21.00
N VAL A 697 24.57 6.65 21.60
CA VAL A 697 25.16 7.81 20.94
C VAL A 697 26.64 7.93 21.28
N ARG A 698 27.38 8.65 20.43
CA ARG A 698 28.77 9.05 20.60
C ARG A 698 28.88 10.54 20.29
N LEU A 699 29.81 11.22 20.94
CA LEU A 699 30.14 12.60 20.62
C LEU A 699 31.18 12.62 19.49
N ASP A 700 30.91 13.43 18.48
CA ASP A 700 31.89 13.76 17.45
C ASP A 700 32.36 15.19 17.70
N ILE A 701 33.63 15.32 18.07
CA ILE A 701 34.20 16.53 18.66
C ILE A 701 35.36 17.00 17.78
N ASP A 702 35.23 18.20 17.23
CA ASP A 702 36.30 18.90 16.54
C ASP A 702 36.82 20.04 17.45
N ALA A 703 38.07 19.92 17.88
CA ALA A 703 38.69 20.83 18.84
C ALA A 703 40.08 21.28 18.34
N PRO A 704 40.45 22.57 18.56
CA PRO A 704 41.76 23.08 18.19
C PRO A 704 42.86 22.46 19.06
N SER A 705 44.10 22.48 18.56
CA SER A 705 45.26 21.89 19.26
C SER A 705 45.58 22.50 20.64
N SER A 706 44.98 23.64 20.98
CA SER A 706 45.08 24.28 22.29
C SER A 706 44.24 23.60 23.39
N LEU A 707 43.26 22.76 23.01
CA LEU A 707 42.32 22.10 23.91
C LEU A 707 42.14 20.62 23.50
N GLU A 708 42.66 19.72 24.33
CA GLU A 708 42.45 18.28 24.16
C GLU A 708 41.12 17.89 24.84
N VAL A 709 40.23 17.22 24.10
CA VAL A 709 38.93 16.77 24.59
C VAL A 709 38.90 15.24 24.54
N GLY A 710 38.64 14.60 25.67
CA GLY A 710 38.62 13.15 25.79
C GLY A 710 37.38 12.51 25.20
N ASP A 711 37.51 11.28 24.71
CA ASP A 711 36.39 10.48 24.20
C ASP A 711 35.69 9.75 25.37
N VAL A 712 34.37 9.94 25.48
CA VAL A 712 33.50 9.25 26.45
C VAL A 712 32.97 7.91 25.92
N GLY A 713 33.28 7.57 24.67
CA GLY A 713 32.82 6.36 24.01
C GLY A 713 31.32 6.37 23.72
N THR A 714 30.76 5.18 23.54
CA THR A 714 29.31 5.01 23.33
C THR A 714 28.55 5.12 24.64
N VAL A 715 27.60 6.03 24.71
CA VAL A 715 26.75 6.26 25.88
C VAL A 715 25.29 6.00 25.53
N GLU A 716 24.59 5.31 26.42
CA GLU A 716 23.14 5.09 26.31
C GLU A 716 22.36 6.26 26.92
N ILE A 717 21.45 6.84 26.15
CA ILE A 717 20.53 7.88 26.60
C ILE A 717 19.16 7.23 26.83
N PRO A 718 18.57 7.36 28.03
CA PRO A 718 17.29 6.72 28.34
C PRO A 718 16.16 7.26 27.44
N ALA A 719 15.10 6.46 27.26
CA ALA A 719 13.89 6.87 26.57
C ALA A 719 13.22 8.08 27.26
N ALA A 720 12.64 8.98 26.48
CA ALA A 720 11.91 10.17 26.96
C ALA A 720 12.61 10.92 28.12
N GLY A 721 13.93 11.07 28.05
CA GLY A 721 14.76 11.51 29.16
C GLY A 721 15.99 12.33 28.76
N THR A 722 16.76 12.73 29.76
CA THR A 722 18.03 13.43 29.59
C THR A 722 19.16 12.72 30.33
N ARG A 723 20.39 12.86 29.82
CA ARG A 723 21.59 12.36 30.49
C ARG A 723 22.69 13.41 30.42
N GLN A 724 23.29 13.70 31.57
CA GLN A 724 24.46 14.56 31.65
C GLN A 724 25.72 13.76 31.36
N LEU A 725 26.54 14.25 30.44
CA LEU A 725 27.83 13.69 30.06
C LEU A 725 28.95 14.57 30.65
N GLN A 726 29.96 13.93 31.22
CA GLN A 726 31.16 14.60 31.73
C GLN A 726 32.33 14.26 30.81
N ILE A 727 32.81 15.24 30.06
CA ILE A 727 33.85 15.05 29.05
C ILE A 727 35.17 15.55 29.63
N PRO A 728 36.18 14.68 29.82
CA PRO A 728 37.49 15.12 30.28
C PRO A 728 38.09 16.12 29.29
N THR A 729 38.66 17.23 29.78
CA THR A 729 39.41 18.16 28.93
C THR A 729 40.78 18.50 29.51
N HIS A 730 41.70 18.87 28.64
CA HIS A 730 43.02 19.39 29.00
C HIS A 730 43.36 20.63 28.18
N ALA A 731 43.36 21.80 28.82
CA ALA A 731 43.69 23.06 28.18
C ALA A 731 45.19 23.37 28.30
N THR A 732 45.82 23.84 27.21
CA THR A 732 47.25 24.20 27.17
C THR A 732 47.50 25.71 26.99
N SER A 733 46.46 26.47 26.65
CA SER A 733 46.48 27.92 26.47
C SER A 733 45.33 28.57 27.23
N SER A 734 45.50 29.83 27.63
CA SER A 734 44.45 30.65 28.27
C SER A 734 43.57 31.41 27.25
N GLU A 735 43.90 31.30 25.96
CA GLU A 735 43.11 31.89 24.88
C GLU A 735 41.80 31.15 24.68
N PRO A 736 40.72 31.83 24.25
CA PRO A 736 39.46 31.17 23.91
C PRO A 736 39.65 30.14 22.80
N ALA A 737 39.20 28.92 23.06
CA ALA A 737 39.14 27.84 22.08
C ALA A 737 37.67 27.59 21.69
N THR A 738 37.37 27.60 20.40
CA THR A 738 36.05 27.19 19.89
C THR A 738 36.06 25.70 19.63
N VAL A 739 35.13 24.96 20.21
CA VAL A 739 34.95 23.52 20.00
C VAL A 739 33.62 23.28 19.29
N HIS A 740 33.63 22.49 18.23
CA HIS A 740 32.42 22.04 17.55
C HIS A 740 32.06 20.65 18.05
N ILE A 741 30.89 20.53 18.68
CA ILE A 741 30.43 19.26 19.24
C ILE A 741 29.16 18.86 18.52
N SER A 742 29.18 17.70 17.87
CA SER A 742 27.99 17.09 17.28
C SER A 742 27.72 15.73 17.89
N LEU A 743 26.47 15.27 17.79
CA LEU A 743 26.06 13.98 18.27
C LEU A 743 25.89 13.03 17.09
N VAL A 744 26.46 11.83 17.20
CA VAL A 744 26.28 10.75 16.23
C VAL A 744 25.74 9.50 16.93
N THR A 745 25.02 8.63 16.21
CA THR A 745 24.64 7.32 16.74
C THR A 745 25.87 6.42 16.88
N SER A 746 25.73 5.28 17.57
CA SER A 746 26.75 4.21 17.53
C SER A 746 26.95 3.58 16.14
N SER A 747 26.08 3.91 15.18
CA SER A 747 26.13 3.53 13.76
C SER A 747 26.57 4.69 12.85
N ASP A 748 27.20 5.72 13.42
CA ASP A 748 27.75 6.90 12.73
C ASP A 748 26.73 7.75 11.93
N VAL A 749 25.45 7.74 12.35
CA VAL A 749 24.43 8.66 11.82
C VAL A 749 24.49 9.97 12.59
N PRO A 750 24.67 11.13 11.95
CA PRO A 750 24.60 12.42 12.63
C PRO A 750 23.18 12.67 13.16
N LEU A 751 23.07 13.04 14.43
CA LEU A 751 21.81 13.31 15.13
C LEU A 751 21.53 14.81 15.30
N SER A 752 22.58 15.61 15.51
CA SER A 752 22.46 17.06 15.70
C SER A 752 23.30 17.85 14.72
N THR A 753 22.94 19.12 14.51
CA THR A 753 23.89 20.10 13.99
C THR A 753 25.00 20.33 15.02
N PRO A 754 26.24 20.60 14.61
CA PRO A 754 27.32 20.93 15.54
C PRO A 754 26.95 22.16 16.39
N VAL A 755 27.13 22.06 17.71
CA VAL A 755 27.03 23.19 18.63
C VAL A 755 28.42 23.79 18.81
N GLU A 756 28.53 25.11 18.67
CA GLU A 756 29.78 25.84 18.87
C GLU A 756 29.90 26.24 20.35
N LEU A 757 30.93 25.71 21.03
CA LEU A 757 31.22 26.05 22.41
C LEU A 757 32.51 26.88 22.48
N SER A 758 32.40 28.12 22.97
CA SER A 758 33.58 28.93 23.30
C SER A 758 34.06 28.58 24.71
N VAL A 759 35.20 27.90 24.80
CA VAL A 759 35.82 27.45 26.05
C VAL A 759 36.98 28.37 26.41
N TYR A 760 36.92 28.98 27.60
CA TYR A 760 37.99 29.77 28.19
C TYR A 760 38.67 28.94 29.28
N ALA A 761 39.99 28.84 29.24
CA ALA A 761 40.76 28.18 30.29
C ALA A 761 41.54 29.20 31.12
N ASN A 762 41.36 29.17 32.44
CA ASN A 762 42.26 29.88 33.33
C ASN A 762 43.52 29.02 33.57
N ALA A 763 44.32 28.82 32.53
CA ALA A 763 45.64 28.21 32.66
C ALA A 763 46.61 29.27 33.20
N TYR A 764 46.91 29.22 34.51
CA TYR A 764 47.98 30.02 35.10
C TYR A 764 49.31 29.47 34.59
N GLY A 765 49.83 30.06 33.53
CA GLY A 765 50.99 29.53 32.82
C GLY A 765 52.22 29.33 33.70
N LYS A 766 53.04 28.35 33.30
CA LYS A 766 54.42 28.09 33.74
C LYS A 766 55.24 29.35 34.13
N PRO A 767 55.15 30.53 33.47
CA PRO A 767 55.83 31.74 33.92
C PRO A 767 55.54 32.14 35.38
N LEU A 768 54.31 32.04 35.91
CA LEU A 768 54.05 32.41 37.30
C LEU A 768 54.80 31.49 38.27
N PHE A 769 54.82 30.18 37.98
CA PHE A 769 55.60 29.20 38.73
C PHE A 769 57.11 29.52 38.69
N TRP A 770 57.66 29.84 37.51
CA TRP A 770 59.06 30.25 37.38
C TRP A 770 59.37 31.60 38.03
N ILE A 771 58.44 32.55 38.03
CA ILE A 771 58.55 33.82 38.75
C ILE A 771 58.55 33.56 40.25
N THR A 772 57.72 32.64 40.75
CA THR A 772 57.66 32.30 42.18
C THR A 772 58.92 31.57 42.63
N ILE A 773 59.44 30.64 41.81
CA ILE A 773 60.75 30.01 42.04
C ILE A 773 61.87 31.06 41.97
N GLY A 774 61.82 31.97 41.00
CA GLY A 774 62.79 33.06 40.87
C GLY A 774 62.77 33.97 42.10
N ALA A 775 61.60 34.37 42.57
CA ALA A 775 61.41 35.16 43.78
C ALA A 775 61.89 34.41 45.03
N ALA A 776 61.56 33.13 45.17
CA ALA A 776 62.03 32.28 46.26
C ALA A 776 63.56 32.12 46.24
N ALA A 777 64.15 31.91 45.07
CA ALA A 777 65.60 31.83 44.89
C ALA A 777 66.28 33.16 45.23
N ILE A 778 65.73 34.30 44.78
CA ILE A 778 66.20 35.64 45.16
C ILE A 778 66.09 35.85 46.67
N LEU A 779 64.99 35.43 47.30
CA LEU A 779 64.78 35.60 48.73
C LEU A 779 65.74 34.72 49.55
N ILE A 780 66.04 33.51 49.09
CA ILE A 780 67.10 32.64 49.64
C ILE A 780 68.48 33.29 49.44
N LEU A 781 68.75 33.88 48.27
CA LEU A 781 70.02 34.58 48.00
C LEU A 781 70.19 35.82 48.88
N LEU A 782 69.12 36.59 49.08
CA LEU A 782 69.10 37.78 49.95
C LEU A 782 69.22 37.39 51.42
N THR A 783 68.55 36.33 51.88
CA THR A 783 68.71 35.83 53.26
C THR A 783 70.09 35.22 53.49
N ALA A 784 70.66 34.49 52.52
CA ALA A 784 72.04 33.99 52.58
C ALA A 784 73.06 35.14 52.59
N ARG A 785 72.87 36.17 51.75
CA ARG A 785 73.69 37.40 51.73
C ARG A 785 73.59 38.15 53.07
N ARG A 786 72.39 38.27 53.64
CA ARG A 786 72.16 38.90 54.95
C ARG A 786 72.84 38.14 56.09
N LEU A 787 72.80 36.81 56.07
CA LEU A 787 73.47 35.97 57.06
C LEU A 787 75.00 36.05 56.94
N TRP A 788 75.52 36.19 55.71
CA TRP A 788 76.94 36.31 55.42
C TRP A 788 77.55 37.66 55.85
N HIS A 789 76.82 38.76 55.68
CA HIS A 789 77.22 40.07 56.23
C HIS A 789 77.18 40.09 57.77
N ARG A 790 76.18 39.42 58.38
CA ARG A 790 76.07 39.30 59.84
C ARG A 790 77.22 38.51 60.49
N PHE A 791 77.85 37.57 59.78
CA PHE A 791 79.02 36.82 60.26
C PHE A 791 80.36 37.54 60.03
N ARG A 792 80.42 38.60 59.22
CA ARG A 792 81.64 39.40 58.97
C ARG A 792 81.69 40.76 59.68
N GLY A 793 80.63 41.18 60.35
CA GLY A 793 80.65 42.38 61.21
C GLY A 793 80.61 43.72 60.46
N GLU A 794 80.05 43.76 59.26
CA GLU A 794 79.76 45.00 58.53
C GLU A 794 78.24 45.25 58.50
N PRO A 795 77.75 46.45 58.90
CA PRO A 795 76.35 46.85 58.78
C PRO A 795 75.91 46.94 57.30
N ASP A 796 74.66 46.58 57.01
CA ASP A 796 74.04 46.70 55.68
C ASP A 796 73.60 48.17 55.46
N PRO A 797 73.95 48.84 54.35
CA PRO A 797 73.53 50.22 54.06
C PRO A 797 72.01 50.42 53.97
N ALA A 798 71.19 49.36 53.93
CA ALA A 798 69.74 49.47 54.04
C ALA A 798 69.24 49.89 55.44
N ASP A 799 70.10 49.91 56.46
CA ASP A 799 69.76 50.27 57.85
C ASP A 799 70.24 51.69 58.26
N GLU A 800 70.87 52.48 57.37
CA GLU A 800 71.41 53.82 57.70
C GLU A 800 70.34 54.94 57.72
N ASP A 801 69.20 54.76 57.06
CA ASP A 801 68.16 55.81 56.88
C ASP A 801 66.89 55.58 57.70
N ARG A 802 66.99 54.92 58.86
CA ARG A 802 65.86 54.81 59.79
C ARG A 802 65.89 55.98 60.79
N PRO A 803 64.94 56.95 60.72
CA PRO A 803 64.88 58.00 61.74
C PRO A 803 64.65 57.38 63.12
N GLU A 804 65.27 57.97 64.15
CA GLU A 804 65.06 57.55 65.53
C GLU A 804 63.56 57.66 65.87
N PRO A 805 62.99 56.65 66.55
CA PRO A 805 61.57 56.68 66.96
C PRO A 805 61.34 57.89 67.85
N ASP A 806 60.27 58.63 67.60
CA ASP A 806 59.88 59.75 68.45
C ASP A 806 59.36 59.25 69.82
N GLU A 807 59.17 60.16 70.77
CA GLU A 807 58.70 59.80 72.11
C GLU A 807 57.33 59.10 72.09
N ASP A 808 56.50 59.34 71.07
CA ASP A 808 55.18 58.72 70.90
C ASP A 808 55.31 57.24 70.47
N ASP A 809 56.25 56.89 69.59
CA ASP A 809 56.54 55.51 69.17
C ASP A 809 57.08 54.65 70.34
N LEU A 810 57.85 55.26 71.24
CA LEU A 810 58.36 54.60 72.46
C LEU A 810 57.25 54.39 73.50
N GLU A 811 56.30 55.32 73.61
CA GLU A 811 55.17 55.20 74.52
C GLU A 811 54.19 54.10 74.06
N GLN A 812 53.95 53.97 72.75
CA GLN A 812 53.11 52.90 72.18
C GLN A 812 53.69 51.50 72.36
N ALA A 813 55.01 51.35 72.39
CA ALA A 813 55.69 50.07 72.55
C ALA A 813 55.60 49.49 73.98
N THR A 814 55.32 50.31 74.99
CA THR A 814 55.20 49.88 76.41
C THR A 814 53.78 49.52 76.85
N LEU A 815 52.77 49.76 75.99
CA LEU A 815 51.36 49.49 76.28
C LEU A 815 50.94 48.05 75.95
N SER A 816 50.19 47.43 76.88
CA SER A 816 49.60 46.10 76.66
C SER A 816 48.56 46.13 75.53
N TYR A 817 48.42 45.02 74.79
CA TYR A 817 47.58 44.92 73.58
C TYR A 817 46.13 45.40 73.78
N GLN A 818 45.54 45.17 74.95
CA GLN A 818 44.17 45.62 75.23
C GLN A 818 44.03 47.15 75.40
N TYR A 819 45.09 47.83 75.80
CA TYR A 819 45.11 49.30 75.87
C TYR A 819 45.27 49.94 74.48
N ARG A 820 46.04 49.32 73.57
CA ARG A 820 46.15 49.77 72.17
C ARG A 820 44.83 49.69 71.41
N LEU A 821 44.07 48.60 71.61
CA LEU A 821 42.76 48.43 70.97
C LEU A 821 41.69 49.40 71.48
N ALA A 822 41.82 49.91 72.71
CA ALA A 822 40.94 50.92 73.27
C ALA A 822 41.26 52.35 72.77
N ALA A 823 42.55 52.64 72.54
CA ALA A 823 43.01 53.92 71.99
C ALA A 823 42.68 54.09 70.49
N GLU A 824 42.77 53.03 69.68
CA GLU A 824 42.36 53.07 68.26
C GLU A 824 40.85 53.32 68.09
N ARG A 825 40.00 52.71 68.94
CA ARG A 825 38.55 52.96 68.91
C ARG A 825 38.18 54.37 69.37
N ALA A 826 38.93 54.95 70.30
CA ALA A 826 38.74 56.34 70.72
C ALA A 826 39.26 57.36 69.70
N ALA A 827 40.23 56.98 68.85
CA ALA A 827 40.73 57.81 67.76
C ALA A 827 39.81 57.77 66.51
N GLU A 828 39.13 56.66 66.25
CA GLU A 828 38.08 56.57 65.21
C GLU A 828 36.81 57.39 65.58
N GLU A 829 36.42 57.46 66.87
CA GLU A 829 35.26 58.27 67.31
C GLU A 829 35.51 59.80 67.35
N VAL A 830 36.77 60.25 67.24
CA VAL A 830 37.14 61.69 67.28
C VAL A 830 37.41 62.27 65.88
N PHE A 831 37.50 61.44 64.84
CA PHE A 831 37.52 61.92 63.43
C PHE A 831 36.10 62.11 62.85
N GLU A 832 35.07 61.69 63.59
CA GLU A 832 33.65 61.80 63.22
C GLU A 832 32.91 62.73 64.20
N SER A 833 33.32 64.01 64.28
CA SER A 833 32.48 65.17 64.69
C SER A 833 33.31 66.48 64.75
N ASP A 834 33.40 67.27 63.68
CA ASP A 834 32.51 68.43 63.36
C ASP A 834 33.23 69.78 63.69
N PRO A 835 32.92 70.98 63.13
CA PRO A 835 32.06 71.39 62.01
C PRO A 835 32.70 72.41 61.02
N ALA A 836 31.91 72.84 60.03
CA ALA A 836 31.93 74.14 59.33
C ALA A 836 32.69 74.28 57.99
N GLY A 837 31.92 74.11 56.91
CA GLY A 837 32.08 74.78 55.62
C GLY A 837 30.76 75.46 55.21
N GLU A 838 30.66 76.75 55.48
CA GLU A 838 29.55 77.66 55.14
C GLU A 838 29.98 78.56 53.96
N THR A 839 29.03 78.94 53.09
CA THR A 839 29.14 79.98 52.03
C THR A 839 29.99 79.63 50.79
N GLY A 840 29.62 79.93 49.53
CA GLY A 840 28.60 80.82 48.99
C GLY A 840 29.20 81.73 47.90
N ARG A 841 29.26 81.27 46.64
CA ARG A 841 29.31 82.06 45.38
C ARG A 841 29.53 81.08 44.22
N ARG A 842 28.54 80.90 43.33
CA ARG A 842 28.26 81.67 42.11
C ARG A 842 29.37 81.57 41.06
N ASP A 843 28.91 81.25 39.85
CA ASP A 843 29.55 81.34 38.52
C ASP A 843 29.81 79.94 37.93
N GLY A 844 29.09 79.47 36.91
CA GLY A 844 28.00 80.04 36.15
C GLY A 844 27.55 79.03 35.08
N ALA A 845 26.26 79.00 34.78
CA ALA A 845 25.81 78.75 33.41
C ALA A 845 26.39 79.88 32.52
N PRO A 846 26.67 79.66 31.23
CA PRO A 846 25.68 79.30 30.21
C PRO A 846 26.09 78.01 29.46
N ASN A 847 25.17 77.23 28.92
CA ASN A 847 24.23 77.55 27.84
C ASN A 847 24.92 77.83 26.49
N ASP A 848 24.24 77.33 25.47
CA ASP A 848 24.30 77.66 24.05
C ASP A 848 25.48 77.07 23.25
N GLY A 849 25.25 76.32 22.18
CA GLY A 849 24.01 76.02 21.44
C GLY A 849 24.37 75.04 20.32
N ALA A 850 23.48 74.60 19.44
CA ALA A 850 22.20 75.12 18.98
C ALA A 850 21.59 74.05 18.01
N PRO A 851 20.51 74.30 17.24
CA PRO A 851 19.13 74.05 17.68
C PRO A 851 18.26 73.34 16.60
N ASN A 852 17.00 73.08 16.95
CA ASN A 852 15.76 73.47 16.23
C ASN A 852 14.58 72.67 16.82
N SER A 853 13.62 73.26 17.54
CA SER A 853 12.49 74.10 17.10
C SER A 853 11.49 73.39 16.17
N ASP A 854 10.36 72.92 16.72
CA ASP A 854 9.05 73.59 16.56
C ASP A 854 7.95 72.77 17.28
N GLY A 855 7.06 73.47 18.00
CA GLY A 855 5.80 72.92 18.53
C GLY A 855 4.70 72.92 17.47
N PRO A 856 3.41 73.12 17.81
CA PRO A 856 2.74 72.98 19.11
C PRO A 856 1.41 72.21 18.99
N THR A 857 0.55 72.33 20.01
CA THR A 857 -0.92 72.11 20.01
C THR A 857 -1.43 70.67 19.93
N ASP A 858 -2.63 70.32 20.37
CA ASP A 858 -3.64 70.77 21.33
C ASP A 858 -4.82 69.81 21.06
N SER A 859 -5.63 69.53 22.07
CA SER A 859 -7.05 69.13 21.96
C SER A 859 -7.45 67.75 21.37
N GLY A 860 -8.53 67.21 21.94
CA GLY A 860 -9.45 66.27 21.28
C GLY A 860 -9.37 64.84 21.82
N ALA A 861 -10.04 64.50 22.92
CA ALA A 861 -11.47 64.16 23.02
C ALA A 861 -11.85 62.85 22.30
N SER A 862 -12.45 61.94 23.09
CA SER A 862 -13.57 61.00 22.77
C SER A 862 -13.49 60.22 21.45
N ASP A 863 -13.76 58.92 21.36
CA ASP A 863 -14.91 58.21 21.91
C ASP A 863 -14.82 56.74 21.44
N SER A 864 -15.53 55.89 22.16
CA SER A 864 -16.23 54.63 21.81
C SER A 864 -16.00 53.84 20.49
N GLY A 865 -16.28 52.53 20.61
CA GLY A 865 -16.86 51.70 19.53
C GLY A 865 -15.90 50.73 18.84
N GLU A 866 -15.82 49.45 19.22
CA GLU A 866 -16.74 48.34 18.88
C GLU A 866 -16.39 47.62 17.55
N ARG A 867 -16.10 46.30 17.69
CA ARG A 867 -16.22 45.18 16.75
C ARG A 867 -15.66 45.29 15.31
N ALA A 868 -14.71 44.42 15.01
CA ALA A 868 -14.93 43.19 14.21
C ALA A 868 -13.80 42.19 14.50
#